data_AF-A0A6N0ZCJ8-F1
#
_entry.id   AF-A0A6N0ZCJ8-F1
#
_cell.length_a   1.000
_cell.length_b   1.000
_cell.length_c   1.000
_cell.angle_alpha   90.00
_cell.angle_beta   90.00
_cell.angle_gamma   90.00
#
_symmetry.space_group_name_H-M   'P 1'
#
loop_
_entity.id
_entity.type
_entity.pdbx_description
1 polymer ?
#
loop_
_entity_poly.entity_id
_entity_poly.type
_entity_poly.pdbx_seq_one_letter_code
_entity_poly.pdbx_strand_id
1 'polypeptide(L)'
;MQLKLSMQQWLTVISRSMPPRGVLYVGAGSGTRAIALCNQVETAAAVFVEADEHLAARLSAAVQGRPNWSAHTVLLADTDEEEVFHVASSQNESGLIEPERLSCLWRNLQERESRRIRASTVDRFLETSAQAAGIFTWAVIDCFPAARILSGAANSLPNWDVVVARVIADASLSSASGASKDEVDALLAPTGYRLLTLEQERHPAVALALYVRDWKVVLESQLVQQRSQLAQLIRSREEHATLLSGQKARIETLSQTNEELRREHSAHAARREELESEVQALGQARAEQAKLATELQAQIEALTQTSEQRQQEQSALTARHDQLEGEVHALAQARDEQTKLATERQAQIAALTQTCDKLQQEQSAVTARRDELEKEVHALAQARDEQTKLATERQAQIAALTQTCDKLQQEQSAVTARRDELEKEVHALAQARDEQTKLATERQAQIAALTQTCDKLQQEQSAVTARRDELEKEVHALAQARDEQTKLATERQAQIEALSQTRERLQQERSALTARRDELEKEVQAIAQARDEQTKLATERQAQIEALNQASDQRQQERSALAARRDELEKEVQAIAQARDEQATLAAERLAQIDALTKAKQSLEEQQSAVTARRDELEKEVQAIAQARDEQATLAAERLAQIDALTKAKQSLEQQQSAVTARRDEFEKRVLAVGQVRDEQAKLAAERLAQIEALTKAKQSLEQEKAALTEHRARLEGEVKAQTQARDDQARVATERQRLLTELQQQMQAKESSQSELSARQQLMHEELLRAEAQIDLIKDLLLREPGL
;
A
#
# COMPACT_ATOMS: atom_id res chain seq x y z
N MET A 1 -23.26 -11.48 -40.34
CA MET A 1 -24.40 -11.83 -39.45
C MET A 1 -23.88 -11.73 -38.02
N GLN A 2 -24.13 -10.61 -37.32
CA GLN A 2 -23.72 -10.47 -35.92
C GLN A 2 -24.61 -11.41 -35.09
N LEU A 3 -24.02 -12.36 -34.37
CA LEU A 3 -24.76 -13.14 -33.38
C LEU A 3 -25.28 -12.17 -32.32
N LYS A 4 -26.59 -12.03 -32.22
CA LYS A 4 -27.24 -11.27 -31.15
C LYS A 4 -27.31 -12.18 -29.93
N LEU A 5 -26.34 -12.05 -29.03
CA LEU A 5 -26.30 -12.80 -27.77
C LEU A 5 -27.47 -12.37 -26.88
N SER A 6 -28.08 -13.33 -26.18
CA SER A 6 -29.08 -13.04 -25.14
C SER A 6 -28.44 -12.42 -23.91
N MET A 7 -29.23 -11.78 -23.05
CA MET A 7 -28.76 -11.26 -21.76
C MET A 7 -28.07 -12.35 -20.94
N GLN A 8 -28.65 -13.55 -20.90
CA GLN A 8 -28.06 -14.69 -20.19
C GLN A 8 -26.68 -15.06 -20.75
N GLN A 9 -26.53 -15.09 -22.07
CA GLN A 9 -25.23 -15.37 -22.70
C GLN A 9 -24.21 -14.28 -22.37
N TRP A 10 -24.63 -13.02 -22.37
CA TRP A 10 -23.77 -11.90 -21.97
C TRP A 10 -23.34 -11.98 -20.51
N LEU A 11 -24.27 -12.22 -19.58
CA LEU A 11 -23.96 -12.37 -18.15
C LEU A 11 -22.97 -13.50 -17.91
N THR A 12 -23.12 -14.65 -18.59
CA THR A 12 -22.18 -15.78 -18.50
C THR A 12 -20.79 -15.46 -19.05
N VAL A 13 -20.70 -14.65 -20.12
CA VAL A 13 -19.40 -14.23 -20.67
C VAL A 13 -18.75 -13.19 -19.75
N ILE A 14 -19.51 -12.21 -19.29
CA ILE A 14 -18.99 -11.11 -18.47
C ILE A 14 -18.59 -11.61 -17.09
N SER A 15 -19.32 -12.55 -16.48
CA SER A 15 -18.94 -13.13 -15.18
C SER A 15 -17.59 -13.87 -15.24
N ARG A 16 -17.14 -14.29 -16.42
CA ARG A 16 -15.79 -14.87 -16.58
C ARG A 16 -14.71 -13.80 -16.76
N SER A 17 -15.02 -12.71 -17.44
CA SER A 17 -14.06 -11.61 -17.66
C SER A 17 -13.95 -10.64 -16.48
N MET A 18 -15.06 -10.46 -15.76
CA MET A 18 -15.24 -9.53 -14.64
C MET A 18 -16.03 -10.27 -13.55
N PRO A 19 -15.42 -11.26 -12.87
CA PRO A 19 -16.12 -12.09 -11.91
C PRO A 19 -16.68 -11.26 -10.75
N PRO A 20 -17.96 -11.45 -10.38
CA PRO A 20 -18.55 -10.73 -9.26
C PRO A 20 -17.86 -11.16 -7.96
N ARG A 21 -17.23 -10.20 -7.27
CA ARG A 21 -16.75 -10.40 -5.88
C ARG A 21 -17.93 -10.44 -4.91
N GLY A 22 -18.98 -9.70 -5.26
CA GLY A 22 -20.30 -9.76 -4.64
C GLY A 22 -21.31 -9.07 -5.54
N VAL A 23 -22.58 -9.43 -5.37
CA VAL A 23 -23.72 -8.82 -6.08
C VAL A 23 -24.61 -8.07 -5.09
N LEU A 24 -24.82 -6.78 -5.32
CA LEU A 24 -25.92 -6.03 -4.72
C LEU A 24 -27.15 -6.14 -5.64
N TYR A 25 -28.27 -6.64 -5.14
CA TYR A 25 -29.50 -6.79 -5.90
C TYR A 25 -30.63 -6.03 -5.20
N VAL A 26 -31.07 -4.93 -5.80
CA VAL A 26 -32.13 -4.04 -5.31
C VAL A 26 -33.42 -4.32 -6.08
N GLY A 27 -34.56 -4.35 -5.39
CA GLY A 27 -35.83 -4.79 -5.98
C GLY A 27 -35.87 -6.30 -6.18
N ALA A 28 -35.38 -7.07 -5.20
CA ALA A 28 -35.24 -8.52 -5.33
C ALA A 28 -36.58 -9.28 -5.36
N GLY A 29 -37.69 -8.62 -5.01
CA GLY A 29 -39.01 -9.21 -4.90
C GLY A 29 -39.02 -10.39 -3.93
N SER A 30 -39.65 -11.50 -4.32
CA SER A 30 -39.60 -12.74 -3.52
C SER A 30 -38.29 -13.53 -3.68
N GLY A 31 -37.29 -12.99 -4.38
CA GLY A 31 -35.97 -13.61 -4.58
C GLY A 31 -35.84 -14.52 -5.79
N THR A 32 -36.91 -14.88 -6.50
CA THR A 32 -36.85 -15.90 -7.57
C THR A 32 -35.90 -15.52 -8.72
N ARG A 33 -36.02 -14.30 -9.26
CA ARG A 33 -35.11 -13.80 -10.32
C ARG A 33 -33.72 -13.51 -9.76
N ALA A 34 -33.67 -12.87 -8.58
CA ALA A 34 -32.42 -12.44 -7.97
C ALA A 34 -31.48 -13.61 -7.63
N ILE A 35 -32.02 -14.67 -7.04
CA ILE A 35 -31.29 -15.89 -6.71
C ILE A 35 -30.84 -16.61 -7.98
N ALA A 36 -31.69 -16.69 -9.01
CA ALA A 36 -31.34 -17.32 -10.28
C ALA A 36 -30.17 -16.59 -10.97
N LEU A 37 -30.19 -15.25 -11.00
CA LEU A 37 -29.08 -14.45 -11.53
C LEU A 37 -27.80 -14.67 -10.74
N CYS A 38 -27.86 -14.60 -9.40
CA CYS A 38 -26.70 -14.80 -8.54
C CYS A 38 -26.09 -16.20 -8.71
N ASN A 39 -26.91 -17.25 -8.87
CA ASN A 39 -26.44 -18.60 -9.18
C ASN A 39 -25.79 -18.67 -10.58
N GLN A 40 -26.38 -18.00 -11.59
CA GLN A 40 -25.86 -18.01 -12.96
C GLN A 40 -24.47 -17.37 -13.07
N VAL A 41 -24.21 -16.32 -12.29
CA VAL A 41 -22.93 -15.62 -12.27
C VAL A 41 -21.95 -16.19 -11.23
N GLU A 42 -22.35 -17.27 -10.55
CA GLU A 42 -21.54 -18.00 -9.55
C GLU A 42 -20.97 -17.10 -8.44
N THR A 43 -21.76 -16.13 -7.95
CA THR A 43 -21.29 -15.19 -6.91
C THR A 43 -21.15 -15.85 -5.54
N ALA A 44 -20.02 -15.57 -4.87
CA ALA A 44 -19.75 -16.06 -3.52
C ALA A 44 -20.49 -15.28 -2.42
N ALA A 45 -20.88 -14.03 -2.70
CA ALA A 45 -21.60 -13.15 -1.78
C ALA A 45 -22.71 -12.38 -2.49
N ALA A 46 -23.85 -12.20 -1.83
CA ALA A 46 -24.97 -11.46 -2.39
C ALA A 46 -25.78 -10.73 -1.31
N VAL A 47 -26.19 -9.51 -1.62
CA VAL A 47 -27.05 -8.68 -0.76
C VAL A 47 -28.30 -8.36 -1.54
N PHE A 48 -29.43 -8.79 -1.01
CA PHE A 48 -30.74 -8.58 -1.61
C PHE A 48 -31.48 -7.52 -0.82
N VAL A 49 -31.98 -6.51 -1.51
CA VAL A 49 -32.73 -5.41 -0.90
C VAL A 49 -34.12 -5.38 -1.50
N GLU A 50 -35.12 -5.35 -0.63
CA GLU A 50 -36.53 -5.24 -0.98
C GLU A 50 -37.23 -4.26 -0.04
N ALA A 51 -38.07 -3.38 -0.58
CA ALA A 51 -38.75 -2.35 0.20
C ALA A 51 -40.12 -2.83 0.71
N ASP A 52 -40.80 -3.72 -0.02
CA ASP A 52 -42.09 -4.30 0.40
C ASP A 52 -41.87 -5.39 1.47
N GLU A 53 -42.39 -5.17 2.68
CA GLU A 53 -42.21 -6.07 3.82
C GLU A 53 -42.72 -7.51 3.56
N HIS A 54 -43.80 -7.68 2.77
CA HIS A 54 -44.34 -9.00 2.48
C HIS A 54 -43.45 -9.77 1.50
N LEU A 55 -42.89 -9.09 0.50
CA LEU A 55 -41.91 -9.68 -0.40
C LEU A 55 -40.58 -9.94 0.31
N ALA A 56 -40.14 -9.00 1.14
CA ALA A 56 -38.91 -9.10 1.92
C ALA A 56 -38.94 -10.28 2.91
N ALA A 57 -40.09 -10.57 3.53
CA ALA A 57 -40.23 -11.76 4.38
C ALA A 57 -40.04 -13.06 3.59
N ARG A 58 -40.57 -13.15 2.37
CA ARG A 58 -40.40 -14.30 1.48
C ARG A 58 -38.97 -14.40 0.95
N LEU A 59 -38.36 -13.26 0.62
CA LEU A 59 -36.96 -13.16 0.20
C LEU A 59 -36.02 -13.66 1.30
N SER A 60 -36.23 -13.22 2.54
CA SER A 60 -35.45 -13.63 3.71
C SER A 60 -35.51 -15.15 3.90
N ALA A 61 -36.71 -15.74 3.81
CA ALA A 61 -36.87 -17.19 3.83
C ALA A 61 -36.17 -17.91 2.67
N ALA A 62 -36.17 -17.32 1.46
CA ALA A 62 -35.55 -17.92 0.26
C ALA A 62 -34.01 -17.89 0.29
N VAL A 63 -33.40 -16.94 1.00
CA VAL A 63 -31.94 -16.82 1.13
C VAL A 63 -31.41 -17.45 2.43
N GLN A 64 -32.29 -17.83 3.35
CA GLN A 64 -31.92 -18.42 4.63
C GLN A 64 -31.05 -19.68 4.45
N GLY A 65 -30.00 -19.80 5.27
CA GLY A 65 -29.08 -20.95 5.25
C GLY A 65 -28.03 -20.91 4.14
N ARG A 66 -27.99 -19.87 3.30
CA ARG A 66 -26.92 -19.65 2.32
C ARG A 66 -25.80 -18.79 2.94
N PRO A 67 -24.55 -19.28 2.97
CA PRO A 67 -23.44 -18.50 3.53
C PRO A 67 -23.18 -17.25 2.67
N ASN A 68 -22.87 -16.13 3.32
CA ASN A 68 -22.56 -14.83 2.69
C ASN A 68 -23.68 -14.21 1.83
N TRP A 69 -24.91 -14.71 1.98
CA TRP A 69 -26.09 -14.13 1.35
C TRP A 69 -26.96 -13.49 2.43
N SER A 70 -27.47 -12.28 2.17
CA SER A 70 -28.33 -11.58 3.13
C SER A 70 -29.47 -10.84 2.44
N ALA A 71 -30.62 -10.79 3.10
CA ALA A 71 -31.80 -10.04 2.65
C ALA A 71 -32.09 -8.91 3.64
N HIS A 72 -32.38 -7.73 3.11
CA HIS A 72 -32.63 -6.51 3.89
C HIS A 72 -33.92 -5.84 3.43
N THR A 73 -34.73 -5.41 4.40
CA THR A 73 -35.96 -4.66 4.14
C THR A 73 -35.68 -3.17 4.21
N VAL A 74 -35.33 -2.56 3.07
CA VAL A 74 -34.91 -1.14 2.99
C VAL A 74 -35.43 -0.51 1.70
N LEU A 75 -35.94 0.72 1.81
CA LEU A 75 -36.24 1.56 0.66
C LEU A 75 -34.98 2.31 0.24
N LEU A 76 -34.46 2.01 -0.95
CA LEU A 76 -33.28 2.70 -1.48
C LEU A 76 -33.68 3.86 -2.41
N ALA A 77 -32.98 4.99 -2.30
CA ALA A 77 -33.21 6.21 -3.09
C ALA A 77 -31.91 6.99 -3.33
N ASP A 78 -32.02 8.21 -3.87
CA ASP A 78 -30.91 9.16 -4.09
C ASP A 78 -30.52 9.96 -2.83
N THR A 79 -31.39 10.02 -1.81
CA THR A 79 -31.14 10.70 -0.53
C THR A 79 -31.57 9.84 0.66
N ASP A 80 -31.11 10.20 1.87
CA ASP A 80 -31.48 9.53 3.14
C ASP A 80 -32.70 10.20 3.82
N GLU A 81 -33.66 10.66 3.03
CA GLU A 81 -34.83 11.41 3.49
C GLU A 81 -36.08 10.52 3.58
N GLU A 82 -37.18 11.08 4.11
CA GLU A 82 -38.47 10.40 4.05
C GLU A 82 -39.01 10.45 2.62
N GLU A 83 -39.27 9.28 2.06
CA GLU A 83 -39.86 9.12 0.74
C GLU A 83 -41.23 8.45 0.85
N VAL A 84 -42.05 8.61 -0.18
CA VAL A 84 -43.33 7.91 -0.28
C VAL A 84 -43.11 6.60 -1.03
N PHE A 85 -43.37 5.50 -0.35
CA PHE A 85 -43.45 4.18 -0.96
C PHE A 85 -44.90 3.89 -1.35
N HIS A 86 -45.14 3.75 -2.65
CA HIS A 86 -46.45 3.47 -3.22
C HIS A 86 -46.62 1.96 -3.41
N VAL A 87 -47.63 1.39 -2.78
CA VAL A 87 -48.02 -0.01 -2.95
C VAL A 87 -49.01 -0.09 -4.09
N ALA A 88 -48.63 -0.75 -5.19
CA ALA A 88 -49.46 -0.86 -6.38
C ALA A 88 -50.37 -2.11 -6.34
N SER A 89 -51.38 -2.16 -7.20
CA SER A 89 -52.27 -3.32 -7.37
C SER A 89 -51.51 -4.56 -7.89
N SER A 90 -50.36 -4.35 -8.52
CA SER A 90 -49.34 -5.35 -8.82
C SER A 90 -48.12 -5.10 -7.93
N GLN A 91 -47.84 -5.99 -6.98
CA GLN A 91 -46.75 -5.83 -6.00
C GLN A 91 -45.37 -5.62 -6.62
N ASN A 92 -45.10 -6.20 -7.81
CA ASN A 92 -43.82 -6.02 -8.52
C ASN A 92 -43.62 -4.60 -9.05
N GLU A 93 -44.67 -3.79 -9.09
CA GLU A 93 -44.63 -2.40 -9.54
C GLU A 93 -44.83 -1.41 -8.39
N SER A 94 -44.77 -1.88 -7.14
CA SER A 94 -44.67 -1.03 -5.95
C SER A 94 -43.27 -0.39 -5.89
N GLY A 95 -43.17 0.86 -5.44
CA GLY A 95 -41.89 1.57 -5.43
C GLY A 95 -41.99 3.05 -5.12
N LEU A 96 -40.98 3.81 -5.55
CA LEU A 96 -40.90 5.27 -5.40
C LEU A 96 -41.70 6.04 -6.47
N ILE A 97 -42.36 5.34 -7.40
CA ILE A 97 -43.15 5.96 -8.47
C ILE A 97 -44.63 5.71 -8.21
N GLU A 98 -45.40 6.78 -8.21
CA GLU A 98 -46.86 6.74 -8.21
C GLU A 98 -47.39 5.83 -9.34
N PRO A 99 -48.26 4.84 -9.04
CA PRO A 99 -48.83 3.93 -10.02
C PRO A 99 -49.48 4.64 -11.22
N GLU A 100 -50.07 5.81 -11.00
CA GLU A 100 -50.70 6.65 -12.03
C GLU A 100 -49.68 7.11 -13.08
N ARG A 101 -48.43 7.37 -12.68
CA ARG A 101 -47.33 7.76 -13.59
C ARG A 101 -46.82 6.61 -14.43
N LEU A 102 -47.22 5.37 -14.12
CA LEU A 102 -46.92 4.16 -14.88
C LEU A 102 -48.14 3.66 -15.69
N SER A 103 -49.26 4.39 -15.68
CA SER A 103 -50.49 4.01 -16.39
C SER A 103 -50.34 3.92 -17.92
N CYS A 104 -49.34 4.62 -18.49
CA CYS A 104 -48.95 4.51 -19.89
C CYS A 104 -48.41 3.11 -20.25
N LEU A 105 -47.77 2.42 -19.30
CA LEU A 105 -47.29 1.04 -19.43
C LEU A 105 -48.38 0.05 -19.01
N TRP A 106 -49.07 0.33 -17.91
CA TRP A 106 -50.10 -0.54 -17.33
C TRP A 106 -51.37 0.24 -17.02
N ARG A 107 -52.30 0.27 -17.97
CA ARG A 107 -53.55 1.06 -17.87
C ARG A 107 -54.40 0.81 -16.63
N ASN A 108 -54.31 -0.39 -16.04
CA ASN A 108 -55.11 -0.80 -14.87
C ASN A 108 -54.27 -0.90 -13.58
N LEU A 109 -53.05 -0.35 -13.56
CA LEU A 109 -52.27 -0.25 -12.33
C LEU A 109 -52.92 0.79 -11.43
N GLN A 110 -53.21 0.40 -10.19
CA GLN A 110 -53.90 1.25 -9.22
C GLN A 110 -53.05 1.33 -7.95
N GLU A 111 -53.03 2.47 -7.29
CA GLU A 111 -52.51 2.56 -5.94
C GLU A 111 -53.44 1.86 -4.93
N ARG A 112 -52.85 1.01 -4.08
CA ARG A 112 -53.53 0.36 -2.96
C ARG A 112 -53.31 1.14 -1.67
N GLU A 113 -52.10 1.65 -1.48
CA GLU A 113 -51.66 2.31 -0.27
C GLU A 113 -50.42 3.16 -0.56
N SER A 114 -50.25 4.26 0.19
CA SER A 114 -49.03 5.06 0.24
C SER A 114 -48.51 5.12 1.67
N ARG A 115 -47.21 4.87 1.84
CA ARG A 115 -46.55 4.91 3.16
C ARG A 115 -45.36 5.85 3.10
N ARG A 116 -45.18 6.69 4.11
CA ARG A 116 -43.92 7.43 4.29
C ARG A 116 -42.91 6.52 4.98
N ILE A 117 -41.81 6.25 4.31
CA ILE A 117 -40.73 5.38 4.79
C ILE A 117 -39.43 6.16 4.67
N ARG A 118 -38.57 6.05 5.69
CA ARG A 118 -37.23 6.61 5.61
C ARG A 118 -36.42 5.83 4.58
N ALA A 119 -36.06 6.50 3.49
CA ALA A 119 -35.18 5.95 2.49
C ALA A 119 -33.71 6.01 2.95
N SER A 120 -32.88 5.21 2.30
CA SER A 120 -31.43 5.24 2.44
C SER A 120 -30.79 5.31 1.05
N THR A 121 -29.71 6.04 0.93
CA THR A 121 -28.78 5.88 -0.19
C THR A 121 -28.14 4.49 -0.16
N VAL A 122 -27.72 4.00 -1.33
CA VAL A 122 -26.98 2.74 -1.44
C VAL A 122 -25.68 2.82 -0.64
N ASP A 123 -24.96 3.94 -0.75
CA ASP A 123 -23.70 4.14 -0.04
C ASP A 123 -23.88 4.02 1.48
N ARG A 124 -24.86 4.72 2.06
CA ARG A 124 -25.16 4.63 3.49
C ARG A 124 -25.65 3.24 3.92
N PHE A 125 -26.47 2.60 3.08
CA PHE A 125 -26.94 1.24 3.36
C PHE A 125 -25.77 0.25 3.43
N LEU A 126 -24.83 0.33 2.50
CA LEU A 126 -23.63 -0.53 2.50
C LEU A 126 -22.70 -0.23 3.68
N GLU A 127 -22.54 1.04 4.08
CA GLU A 127 -21.76 1.41 5.27
C GLU A 127 -22.36 0.86 6.58
N THR A 128 -23.69 0.87 6.70
CA THR A 128 -24.39 0.52 7.95
C THR A 128 -24.69 -0.97 8.10
N SER A 129 -24.75 -1.73 7.00
CA SER A 129 -25.12 -3.15 6.97
C SER A 129 -24.01 -4.12 7.44
N ALA A 130 -22.90 -3.62 8.01
CA ALA A 130 -21.71 -4.38 8.40
C ALA A 130 -21.07 -5.20 7.26
N GLN A 131 -21.43 -4.88 6.02
CA GLN A 131 -20.86 -5.44 4.80
C GLN A 131 -19.72 -4.51 4.38
N ALA A 132 -18.52 -5.05 4.15
CA ALA A 132 -17.39 -4.16 3.84
C ALA A 132 -17.63 -3.44 2.51
N ALA A 133 -17.62 -2.09 2.56
CA ALA A 133 -17.61 -1.25 1.38
C ALA A 133 -16.48 -1.71 0.45
N GLY A 134 -16.82 -2.02 -0.81
CA GLY A 134 -15.87 -2.51 -1.81
C GLY A 134 -15.80 -4.04 -2.00
N ILE A 135 -16.67 -4.83 -1.33
CA ILE A 135 -16.89 -6.25 -1.68
C ILE A 135 -17.66 -6.38 -3.00
N PHE A 136 -18.70 -5.56 -3.19
CA PHE A 136 -19.57 -5.67 -4.35
C PHE A 136 -18.89 -5.06 -5.57
N THR A 137 -18.87 -5.82 -6.66
CA THR A 137 -18.46 -5.33 -7.98
C THR A 137 -19.60 -5.36 -8.98
N TRP A 138 -20.73 -5.97 -8.65
CA TRP A 138 -21.91 -6.02 -9.51
C TRP A 138 -23.09 -5.43 -8.75
N ALA A 139 -23.87 -4.60 -9.43
CA ALA A 139 -25.14 -4.09 -8.92
C ALA A 139 -26.27 -4.38 -9.90
N VAL A 140 -27.40 -4.82 -9.37
CA VAL A 140 -28.64 -5.02 -10.10
C VAL A 140 -29.72 -4.18 -9.44
N ILE A 141 -30.32 -3.27 -10.18
CA ILE A 141 -31.42 -2.41 -9.75
C ILE A 141 -32.65 -2.85 -10.55
N ASP A 142 -33.39 -3.83 -10.02
CA ASP A 142 -34.55 -4.47 -10.66
C ASP A 142 -35.88 -3.85 -10.19
N CYS A 143 -35.90 -2.53 -10.05
CA CYS A 143 -37.09 -1.75 -9.70
C CYS A 143 -36.99 -0.34 -10.27
N PHE A 144 -38.11 0.38 -10.23
CA PHE A 144 -38.14 1.78 -10.65
C PHE A 144 -38.18 2.75 -9.46
N PRO A 145 -37.54 3.93 -9.56
CA PRO A 145 -36.67 4.41 -10.64
C PRO A 145 -35.20 4.02 -10.41
N ALA A 146 -34.59 3.32 -11.37
CA ALA A 146 -33.21 2.86 -11.23
C ALA A 146 -32.18 4.01 -11.16
N ALA A 147 -32.39 5.12 -11.88
CA ALA A 147 -31.42 6.22 -11.89
C ALA A 147 -31.34 6.96 -10.54
N ARG A 148 -32.46 7.11 -9.82
CA ARG A 148 -32.42 7.69 -8.45
C ARG A 148 -31.60 6.80 -7.51
N ILE A 149 -31.87 5.49 -7.51
CA ILE A 149 -31.14 4.53 -6.66
C ILE A 149 -29.64 4.53 -6.99
N LEU A 150 -29.29 4.55 -8.28
CA LEU A 150 -27.90 4.63 -8.73
C LEU A 150 -27.23 5.96 -8.35
N SER A 151 -27.99 7.07 -8.28
CA SER A 151 -27.47 8.37 -7.85
C SER A 151 -27.09 8.36 -6.36
N GLY A 152 -27.82 7.60 -5.54
CA GLY A 152 -27.46 7.32 -4.14
C GLY A 152 -26.29 6.35 -3.96
N ALA A 153 -25.62 5.94 -5.05
CA ALA A 153 -24.47 5.04 -5.03
C ALA A 153 -23.18 5.73 -5.51
N ALA A 154 -23.06 7.05 -5.41
CA ALA A 154 -21.98 7.83 -6.00
C ALA A 154 -20.56 7.37 -5.58
N ASN A 155 -20.38 6.90 -4.34
CA ASN A 155 -19.11 6.38 -3.83
C ASN A 155 -18.89 4.90 -4.16
N SER A 156 -19.97 4.12 -4.27
CA SER A 156 -19.92 2.69 -4.60
C SER A 156 -19.75 2.44 -6.11
N LEU A 157 -20.35 3.27 -6.94
CA LEU A 157 -20.41 3.12 -8.40
C LEU A 157 -19.02 3.06 -9.09
N PRO A 158 -17.98 3.79 -8.64
CA PRO A 158 -16.62 3.64 -9.15
C PRO A 158 -15.97 2.28 -8.87
N ASN A 159 -16.52 1.49 -7.95
CA ASN A 159 -16.00 0.17 -7.57
C ASN A 159 -16.77 -0.98 -8.24
N TRP A 160 -17.87 -0.68 -8.94
CA TRP A 160 -18.62 -1.68 -9.69
C TRP A 160 -18.03 -1.84 -11.10
N ASP A 161 -18.06 -3.07 -11.59
CA ASP A 161 -17.70 -3.49 -12.94
C ASP A 161 -18.94 -3.55 -13.83
N VAL A 162 -20.07 -3.96 -13.24
CA VAL A 162 -21.32 -4.27 -13.95
C VAL A 162 -22.49 -3.65 -13.22
N VAL A 163 -23.36 -2.98 -13.98
CA VAL A 163 -24.66 -2.49 -13.50
C VAL A 163 -25.76 -3.06 -14.40
N VAL A 164 -26.76 -3.69 -13.80
CA VAL A 164 -27.99 -4.06 -14.49
C VAL A 164 -29.11 -3.18 -13.95
N ALA A 165 -29.84 -2.48 -14.81
CA ALA A 165 -30.90 -1.57 -14.38
C ALA A 165 -32.21 -1.87 -15.12
N ARG A 166 -33.31 -1.94 -14.39
CA ARG A 166 -34.67 -1.96 -14.97
C ARG A 166 -35.03 -0.55 -15.41
N VAL A 167 -35.30 -0.40 -16.69
CA VAL A 167 -35.51 0.90 -17.35
C VAL A 167 -36.73 0.88 -18.25
N ILE A 168 -37.34 2.05 -18.42
CA ILE A 168 -38.29 2.31 -19.49
C ILE A 168 -37.45 2.62 -20.75
N ALA A 169 -37.44 1.67 -21.68
CA ALA A 169 -36.63 1.72 -22.90
C ALA A 169 -37.17 2.73 -23.93
N ASP A 170 -38.48 2.96 -23.94
CA ASP A 170 -39.13 3.97 -24.78
C ASP A 170 -39.36 5.25 -23.97
N ALA A 171 -38.52 6.27 -24.22
CA ALA A 171 -38.60 7.55 -23.52
C ALA A 171 -39.96 8.25 -23.67
N SER A 172 -40.73 7.98 -24.73
CA SER A 172 -42.07 8.57 -24.91
C SER A 172 -43.09 8.09 -23.89
N LEU A 173 -42.82 6.94 -23.27
CA LEU A 173 -43.64 6.32 -22.23
C LEU A 173 -43.09 6.60 -20.82
N SER A 174 -42.01 7.36 -20.69
CA SER A 174 -41.42 7.71 -19.39
C SER A 174 -41.94 9.05 -18.88
N SER A 175 -43.05 9.02 -18.16
CA SER A 175 -43.56 10.18 -17.40
C SER A 175 -42.95 10.30 -15.99
N ALA A 176 -42.17 9.32 -15.55
CA ALA A 176 -41.58 9.25 -14.22
C ALA A 176 -40.08 9.57 -14.23
N SER A 177 -39.65 10.44 -13.30
CA SER A 177 -38.25 10.85 -13.18
C SER A 177 -37.36 9.69 -12.71
N GLY A 178 -36.22 9.52 -13.35
CA GLY A 178 -35.21 8.51 -13.07
C GLY A 178 -35.54 7.08 -13.50
N ALA A 179 -36.65 6.88 -14.23
CA ALA A 179 -37.09 5.57 -14.70
C ALA A 179 -36.66 5.26 -16.14
N SER A 180 -36.33 6.29 -16.93
CA SER A 180 -35.98 6.11 -18.33
C SER A 180 -34.57 5.54 -18.50
N LYS A 181 -34.36 4.85 -19.62
CA LYS A 181 -33.03 4.42 -20.05
C LYS A 181 -32.07 5.60 -20.22
N ASP A 182 -32.53 6.70 -20.80
CA ASP A 182 -31.67 7.84 -21.13
C ASP A 182 -31.15 8.55 -19.88
N GLU A 183 -31.93 8.60 -18.80
CA GLU A 183 -31.47 9.09 -17.50
C GLU A 183 -30.39 8.18 -16.88
N VAL A 184 -30.55 6.85 -17.00
CA VAL A 184 -29.53 5.89 -16.53
C VAL A 184 -28.25 6.00 -17.38
N ASP A 185 -28.37 6.12 -18.70
CA ASP A 185 -27.23 6.33 -19.60
C ASP A 185 -26.46 7.61 -19.21
N ALA A 186 -27.18 8.72 -19.00
CA ALA A 186 -26.59 10.01 -18.65
C ALA A 186 -25.84 9.97 -17.29
N LEU A 187 -26.36 9.19 -16.34
CA LEU A 187 -25.74 9.00 -15.02
C LEU A 187 -24.49 8.12 -15.09
N LEU A 188 -24.53 7.03 -15.86
CA LEU A 188 -23.49 6.01 -15.89
C LEU A 188 -22.33 6.34 -16.86
N ALA A 189 -22.59 7.07 -17.96
CA ALA A 189 -21.57 7.39 -18.96
C ALA A 189 -20.36 8.16 -18.39
N PRO A 190 -20.51 9.19 -17.53
CA PRO A 190 -19.38 9.92 -16.96
C PRO A 190 -18.43 9.07 -16.11
N THR A 191 -18.93 7.96 -15.55
CA THR A 191 -18.13 7.03 -14.71
C THR A 191 -17.52 5.88 -15.52
N GLY A 192 -17.66 5.92 -16.84
CA GLY A 192 -17.03 5.01 -17.80
C GLY A 192 -17.85 3.78 -18.16
N TYR A 193 -19.14 3.73 -17.82
CA TYR A 193 -20.00 2.63 -18.22
C TYR A 193 -20.51 2.78 -19.64
N ARG A 194 -20.70 1.64 -20.29
CA ARG A 194 -21.34 1.53 -21.61
C ARG A 194 -22.44 0.50 -21.57
N LEU A 195 -23.55 0.80 -22.24
CA LEU A 195 -24.62 -0.17 -22.46
C LEU A 195 -24.13 -1.28 -23.39
N LEU A 196 -24.27 -2.52 -22.96
CA LEU A 196 -23.89 -3.70 -23.73
C LEU A 196 -25.08 -4.35 -24.42
N THR A 197 -26.20 -4.50 -23.70
CA THR A 197 -27.44 -5.06 -24.25
C THR A 197 -28.66 -4.62 -23.46
N LEU A 198 -29.83 -4.72 -24.09
CA LEU A 198 -31.15 -4.51 -23.52
C LEU A 198 -31.98 -5.79 -23.72
N GLU A 199 -32.59 -6.28 -22.65
CA GLU A 199 -33.54 -7.39 -22.70
C GLU A 199 -34.93 -6.90 -22.33
N GLN A 200 -35.85 -6.95 -23.28
CA GLN A 200 -37.24 -6.56 -23.06
C GLN A 200 -37.92 -7.51 -22.08
N GLU A 201 -38.68 -6.95 -21.13
CA GLU A 201 -39.54 -7.73 -20.26
C GLU A 201 -40.86 -8.06 -20.96
N ARG A 202 -41.85 -8.54 -20.20
CA ARG A 202 -43.20 -8.85 -20.72
C ARG A 202 -43.84 -7.64 -21.41
N HIS A 203 -43.58 -6.43 -20.90
CA HIS A 203 -43.97 -5.20 -21.56
C HIS A 203 -42.83 -4.72 -22.46
N PRO A 204 -43.04 -4.51 -23.76
CA PRO A 204 -41.94 -4.23 -24.72
C PRO A 204 -41.21 -2.91 -24.47
N ALA A 205 -41.86 -1.96 -23.78
CA ALA A 205 -41.25 -0.69 -23.40
C ALA A 205 -40.46 -0.76 -22.07
N VAL A 206 -40.49 -1.89 -21.36
CA VAL A 206 -39.70 -2.10 -20.14
C VAL A 206 -38.60 -3.10 -20.45
N ALA A 207 -37.38 -2.81 -20.01
CA ALA A 207 -36.23 -3.67 -20.26
C ALA A 207 -35.28 -3.71 -19.08
N LEU A 208 -34.50 -4.79 -18.99
CA LEU A 208 -33.26 -4.81 -18.23
C LEU A 208 -32.12 -4.34 -19.14
N ALA A 209 -31.44 -3.27 -18.72
CA ALA A 209 -30.27 -2.71 -19.38
C ALA A 209 -29.01 -3.21 -18.67
N LEU A 210 -28.10 -3.84 -19.42
CA LEU A 210 -26.81 -4.31 -18.91
C LEU A 210 -25.71 -3.34 -19.31
N TYR A 211 -25.10 -2.72 -18.30
CA TYR A 211 -23.98 -1.81 -18.42
C TYR A 211 -22.71 -2.47 -17.91
N VAL A 212 -21.61 -2.26 -18.63
CA VAL A 212 -20.28 -2.72 -18.24
C VAL A 212 -19.34 -1.54 -18.21
N ARG A 213 -18.46 -1.50 -17.23
CA ARG A 213 -17.44 -0.46 -17.13
C ARG A 213 -16.34 -0.66 -18.17
N ASP A 214 -16.10 0.36 -18.97
CA ASP A 214 -14.99 0.39 -19.93
C ASP A 214 -13.70 0.79 -19.21
N TRP A 215 -13.08 -0.20 -18.55
CA TRP A 215 -11.84 -0.01 -17.81
C TRP A 215 -10.70 0.56 -18.64
N LYS A 216 -10.70 0.36 -19.97
CA LYS A 216 -9.69 0.96 -20.85
C LYS A 216 -9.80 2.48 -20.80
N VAL A 217 -11.01 3.03 -21.01
CA VAL A 217 -11.25 4.48 -20.99
C VAL A 217 -10.97 5.07 -19.60
N VAL A 218 -11.38 4.36 -18.55
CA VAL A 218 -11.14 4.79 -17.16
C VAL A 218 -9.64 4.84 -16.85
N LEU A 219 -8.89 3.78 -17.16
CA LEU A 219 -7.45 3.70 -16.88
C LEU A 219 -6.64 4.67 -17.75
N GLU A 220 -7.01 4.86 -19.02
CA GLU A 220 -6.37 5.87 -19.89
C GLU A 220 -6.54 7.28 -19.31
N SER A 221 -7.74 7.62 -18.84
CA SER A 221 -8.01 8.92 -18.20
C SER A 221 -7.20 9.11 -16.91
N GLN A 222 -7.15 8.08 -16.05
CA GLN A 222 -6.34 8.11 -14.83
C GLN A 222 -4.84 8.24 -15.14
N LEU A 223 -4.34 7.54 -16.16
CA LEU A 223 -2.94 7.62 -16.59
C LEU A 223 -2.58 9.03 -17.09
N VAL A 224 -3.47 9.66 -17.86
CA VAL A 224 -3.29 11.05 -18.31
C VAL A 224 -3.25 12.01 -17.13
N GLN A 225 -4.17 11.84 -16.16
CA GLN A 225 -4.20 12.64 -14.94
C GLN A 225 -2.91 12.47 -14.14
N GLN A 226 -2.46 11.24 -13.89
CA GLN A 226 -1.21 10.98 -13.17
C GLN A 226 0.02 11.55 -13.89
N ARG A 227 0.07 11.44 -15.24
CA ARG A 227 1.13 12.06 -16.03
C ARG A 227 1.13 13.59 -15.90
N SER A 228 -0.04 14.22 -15.88
CA SER A 228 -0.14 15.67 -15.70
C SER A 228 0.34 16.12 -14.30
N GLN A 229 -0.01 15.37 -13.26
CA GLN A 229 0.45 15.62 -11.89
C GLN A 229 1.97 15.45 -11.79
N LEU A 230 2.53 14.40 -12.39
CA LEU A 230 3.97 14.19 -12.42
C LEU A 230 4.69 15.33 -13.15
N ALA A 231 4.16 15.81 -14.27
CA ALA A 231 4.72 16.94 -15.00
C ALA A 231 4.71 18.24 -14.18
N GLN A 232 3.63 18.49 -13.41
CA GLN A 232 3.56 19.63 -12.49
C GLN A 232 4.60 19.52 -11.36
N LEU A 233 4.75 18.34 -10.76
CA LEU A 233 5.75 18.11 -9.71
C LEU A 233 7.18 18.30 -10.23
N ILE A 234 7.47 17.84 -11.45
CA ILE A 234 8.77 18.05 -12.10
C ILE A 234 9.02 19.55 -12.29
N ARG A 235 8.04 20.29 -12.83
CA ARG A 235 8.17 21.74 -13.04
C ARG A 235 8.41 22.49 -11.74
N SER A 236 7.65 22.19 -10.69
CA SER A 236 7.85 22.77 -9.35
C SER A 236 9.25 22.45 -8.80
N ARG A 237 9.74 21.22 -8.98
CA ARG A 237 11.10 20.84 -8.58
C ARG A 237 12.17 21.65 -9.32
N GLU A 238 12.00 21.87 -10.61
CA GLU A 238 12.91 22.68 -11.44
C GLU A 238 12.91 24.15 -11.00
N GLU A 239 11.73 24.73 -10.76
CA GLU A 239 11.59 26.09 -10.20
C GLU A 239 12.29 26.20 -8.84
N HIS A 240 12.09 25.25 -7.93
CA HIS A 240 12.81 25.22 -6.65
C HIS A 240 14.33 25.10 -6.83
N ALA A 241 14.81 24.29 -7.78
CA ALA A 241 16.24 24.15 -8.06
C ALA A 241 16.85 25.47 -8.58
N THR A 242 16.15 26.17 -9.47
CA THR A 242 16.61 27.49 -9.96
C THR A 242 16.63 28.52 -8.83
N LEU A 243 15.60 28.58 -7.98
CA LEU A 243 15.56 29.47 -6.82
C LEU A 243 16.73 29.19 -5.86
N LEU A 244 17.00 27.91 -5.54
CA LEU A 244 18.11 27.50 -4.69
C LEU A 244 19.46 27.89 -5.29
N SER A 245 19.62 27.73 -6.61
CA SER A 245 20.85 28.15 -7.31
C SER A 245 21.05 29.67 -7.23
N GLY A 246 19.98 30.46 -7.39
CA GLY A 246 20.02 31.91 -7.26
C GLY A 246 20.31 32.37 -5.82
N GLN A 247 19.74 31.70 -4.83
CA GLN A 247 20.04 31.97 -3.41
C GLN A 247 21.50 31.65 -3.08
N LYS A 248 22.04 30.53 -3.58
CA LYS A 248 23.46 30.19 -3.39
C LYS A 248 24.38 31.25 -3.98
N ALA A 249 24.14 31.68 -5.22
CA ALA A 249 24.92 32.73 -5.86
C ALA A 249 24.85 34.07 -5.08
N ARG A 250 23.67 34.41 -4.53
CA ARG A 250 23.50 35.60 -3.70
C ARG A 250 24.25 35.50 -2.38
N ILE A 251 24.24 34.34 -1.71
CA ILE A 251 25.02 34.08 -0.49
C ILE A 251 26.51 34.22 -0.76
N GLU A 252 27.00 33.66 -1.87
CA GLU A 252 28.41 33.75 -2.26
C GLU A 252 28.82 35.22 -2.51
N THR A 253 28.00 35.97 -3.25
CA THR A 253 28.22 37.41 -3.47
C THR A 253 28.23 38.18 -2.15
N LEU A 254 27.26 37.93 -1.27
CA LEU A 254 27.19 38.58 0.05
C LEU A 254 28.41 38.21 0.92
N SER A 255 28.91 36.98 0.85
CA SER A 255 30.11 36.55 1.56
C SER A 255 31.33 37.34 1.09
N GLN A 256 31.51 37.49 -0.22
CA GLN A 256 32.61 38.26 -0.80
C GLN A 256 32.54 39.74 -0.37
N THR A 257 31.35 40.36 -0.44
CA THR A 257 31.19 41.76 0.01
C THR A 257 31.47 41.95 1.51
N ASN A 258 31.11 40.97 2.34
CA ASN A 258 31.42 41.03 3.78
C ASN A 258 32.92 40.89 4.07
N GLU A 259 33.64 40.06 3.31
CA GLU A 259 35.09 39.98 3.42
C GLU A 259 35.76 41.29 3.01
N GLU A 260 35.26 41.95 1.96
CA GLU A 260 35.77 43.24 1.50
C GLU A 260 35.51 44.34 2.52
N LEU A 261 34.30 44.45 3.05
CA LEU A 261 33.96 45.37 4.15
C LEU A 261 34.83 45.13 5.40
N ARG A 262 35.12 43.87 5.74
CA ARG A 262 36.03 43.55 6.86
C ARG A 262 37.44 44.04 6.59
N ARG A 263 37.95 43.90 5.36
CA ARG A 263 39.27 44.44 4.96
C ARG A 263 39.27 45.95 5.09
N GLU A 264 38.26 46.64 4.57
CA GLU A 264 38.13 48.11 4.69
C GLU A 264 38.08 48.56 6.15
N HIS A 265 37.26 47.91 6.99
CA HIS A 265 37.20 48.22 8.42
C HIS A 265 38.56 48.03 9.11
N SER A 266 39.30 46.96 8.79
CA SER A 266 40.64 46.74 9.35
C SER A 266 41.63 47.83 8.90
N ALA A 267 41.56 48.29 7.66
CA ALA A 267 42.40 49.37 7.14
C ALA A 267 42.05 50.71 7.79
N HIS A 268 40.76 51.01 7.98
CA HIS A 268 40.31 52.21 8.69
C HIS A 268 40.70 52.18 10.17
N ALA A 269 40.66 51.02 10.82
CA ALA A 269 41.11 50.86 12.20
C ALA A 269 42.62 51.16 12.31
N ALA A 270 43.45 50.59 11.43
CA ALA A 270 44.88 50.87 11.38
C ALA A 270 45.16 52.37 11.13
N ARG A 271 44.44 53.00 10.20
CA ARG A 271 44.59 54.44 9.93
C ARG A 271 44.18 55.32 11.11
N ARG A 272 43.17 54.90 11.88
CA ARG A 272 42.76 55.59 13.11
C ARG A 272 43.84 55.53 14.18
N GLU A 273 44.45 54.36 14.37
CA GLU A 273 45.55 54.17 15.33
C GLU A 273 46.78 55.02 14.95
N GLU A 274 47.12 55.07 13.65
CA GLU A 274 48.18 55.93 13.11
C GLU A 274 47.89 57.43 13.36
N LEU A 275 46.67 57.88 13.04
CA LEU A 275 46.25 59.27 13.30
C LEU A 275 46.24 59.60 14.79
N GLU A 276 45.85 58.67 15.66
CA GLU A 276 45.87 58.86 17.11
C GLU A 276 47.31 59.00 17.64
N SER A 277 48.25 58.21 17.09
CA SER A 277 49.69 58.36 17.36
C SER A 277 50.22 59.72 16.91
N GLU A 278 49.87 60.18 15.70
CA GLU A 278 50.24 61.51 15.20
C GLU A 278 49.70 62.63 16.09
N VAL A 279 48.43 62.55 16.50
CA VAL A 279 47.80 63.54 17.40
C VAL A 279 48.50 63.56 18.76
N GLN A 280 48.87 62.40 19.31
CA GLN A 280 49.65 62.33 20.56
C GLN A 280 51.03 62.98 20.39
N ALA A 281 51.75 62.69 19.30
CA ALA A 281 53.05 63.28 19.02
C ALA A 281 52.97 64.81 18.87
N LEU A 282 51.96 65.32 18.15
CA LEU A 282 51.69 66.76 18.03
C LEU A 282 51.32 67.39 19.39
N GLY A 283 50.57 66.67 20.23
CA GLY A 283 50.25 67.09 21.59
C GLY A 283 51.50 67.25 22.47
N GLN A 284 52.43 66.30 22.39
CA GLN A 284 53.73 66.36 23.08
C GLN A 284 54.57 67.54 22.58
N ALA A 285 54.70 67.71 21.27
CA ALA A 285 55.44 68.82 20.67
C ALA A 285 54.85 70.19 21.07
N ARG A 286 53.52 70.32 21.13
CA ARG A 286 52.86 71.54 21.59
C ARG A 286 53.11 71.82 23.08
N ALA A 287 53.15 70.78 23.91
CA ALA A 287 53.48 70.92 25.33
C ALA A 287 54.94 71.37 25.54
N GLU A 288 55.87 70.87 24.72
CA GLU A 288 57.27 71.34 24.72
C GLU A 288 57.39 72.79 24.24
N GLN A 289 56.68 73.17 23.17
CA GLN A 289 56.62 74.57 22.74
C GLN A 289 56.04 75.48 23.83
N ALA A 290 55.01 75.04 24.57
CA ALA A 290 54.46 75.81 25.68
C ALA A 290 55.48 76.01 26.81
N LYS A 291 56.27 74.98 27.15
CA LYS A 291 57.35 75.09 28.14
C LYS A 291 58.43 76.08 27.70
N LEU A 292 58.89 75.98 26.45
CA LEU A 292 59.86 76.91 25.87
C LEU A 292 59.33 78.35 25.86
N ALA A 293 58.06 78.55 25.53
CA ALA A 293 57.43 79.86 25.57
C ALA A 293 57.38 80.43 27.00
N THR A 294 57.05 79.61 28.01
CA THR A 294 57.08 80.05 29.42
C THR A 294 58.49 80.38 29.91
N GLU A 295 59.51 79.63 29.47
CA GLU A 295 60.90 79.88 29.84
C GLU A 295 61.45 81.15 29.17
N LEU A 296 61.14 81.37 27.89
CA LEU A 296 61.43 82.62 27.18
C LEU A 296 60.73 83.82 27.83
N GLN A 297 59.47 83.65 28.25
CA GLN A 297 58.74 84.71 28.95
C GLN A 297 59.41 85.07 30.29
N ALA A 298 59.85 84.08 31.06
CA ALA A 298 60.59 84.30 32.30
C ALA A 298 61.95 84.99 32.07
N GLN A 299 62.65 84.63 30.98
CA GLN A 299 63.89 85.31 30.58
C GLN A 299 63.65 86.78 30.19
N ILE A 300 62.59 87.06 29.43
CA ILE A 300 62.19 88.44 29.07
C ILE A 300 61.89 89.24 30.34
N GLU A 301 61.17 88.67 31.30
CA GLU A 301 60.82 89.35 32.55
C GLU A 301 62.06 89.65 33.42
N ALA A 302 63.01 88.71 33.51
CA ALA A 302 64.29 88.92 34.20
C ALA A 302 65.17 89.99 33.52
N LEU A 303 65.24 89.98 32.19
CA LEU A 303 65.96 91.03 31.43
C LEU A 303 65.31 92.40 31.60
N THR A 304 63.98 92.44 31.67
CA THR A 304 63.21 93.68 31.90
C THR A 304 63.54 94.26 33.27
N GLN A 305 63.50 93.46 34.35
CA GLN A 305 63.88 93.90 35.70
C GLN A 305 65.34 94.39 35.77
N THR A 306 66.26 93.71 35.06
CA THR A 306 67.67 94.13 34.99
C THR A 306 67.83 95.46 34.25
N SER A 307 67.02 95.70 33.22
CA SER A 307 67.02 96.98 32.49
C SER A 307 66.49 98.13 33.35
N GLU A 308 65.44 97.89 34.14
CA GLU A 308 64.87 98.86 35.08
C GLU A 308 65.85 99.24 36.19
N GLN A 309 66.56 98.25 36.77
CA GLN A 309 67.62 98.51 37.76
C GLN A 309 68.75 99.38 37.19
N ARG A 310 69.22 99.08 35.97
CA ARG A 310 70.25 99.89 35.31
C ARG A 310 69.78 101.34 35.07
N GLN A 311 68.52 101.52 34.72
CA GLN A 311 67.96 102.84 34.50
C GLN A 311 67.85 103.65 35.81
N GLN A 312 67.51 102.99 36.92
CA GLN A 312 67.56 103.61 38.25
C GLN A 312 69.00 104.02 38.65
N GLU A 313 69.99 103.15 38.46
CA GLU A 313 71.40 103.49 38.73
C GLU A 313 71.90 104.66 37.87
N GLN A 314 71.54 104.70 36.59
CA GLN A 314 71.90 105.78 35.68
C GLN A 314 71.28 107.12 36.10
N SER A 315 70.03 107.10 36.58
CA SER A 315 69.38 108.30 37.14
C SER A 315 70.06 108.81 38.43
N ALA A 316 70.52 107.90 39.30
CA ALA A 316 71.23 108.25 40.53
C ALA A 316 72.64 108.82 40.24
N LEU A 317 73.33 108.29 39.24
CA LEU A 317 74.62 108.82 38.79
C LEU A 317 74.48 110.22 38.16
N THR A 318 73.40 110.45 37.42
CA THR A 318 73.09 111.76 36.82
C THR A 318 72.85 112.81 37.91
N ALA A 319 72.04 112.49 38.92
CA ALA A 319 71.81 113.39 40.06
C ALA A 319 73.10 113.72 40.84
N ARG A 320 74.03 112.76 40.96
CA ARG A 320 75.32 112.96 41.60
C ARG A 320 76.26 113.86 40.78
N HIS A 321 76.15 113.81 39.45
CA HIS A 321 76.91 114.68 38.56
C HIS A 321 76.46 116.14 38.72
N ASP A 322 75.15 116.39 38.69
CA ASP A 322 74.57 117.73 38.88
C ASP A 322 74.97 118.36 40.23
N GLN A 323 75.04 117.54 41.28
CA GLN A 323 75.48 117.99 42.61
C GLN A 323 76.95 118.45 42.62
N LEU A 324 77.85 117.70 41.95
CA LEU A 324 79.26 118.05 41.85
C LEU A 324 79.50 119.31 40.99
N GLU A 325 78.73 119.50 39.93
CA GLU A 325 78.78 120.75 39.14
C GLU A 325 78.37 121.97 39.99
N GLY A 326 77.37 121.82 40.86
CA GLY A 326 76.97 122.87 41.81
C GLY A 326 78.09 123.25 42.79
N GLU A 327 78.83 122.27 43.33
CA GLU A 327 79.95 122.51 44.25
C GLU A 327 81.13 123.21 43.56
N VAL A 328 81.46 122.82 42.33
CA VAL A 328 82.50 123.48 41.52
C VAL A 328 82.13 124.94 41.23
N HIS A 329 80.87 125.22 40.94
CA HIS A 329 80.41 126.58 40.67
C HIS A 329 80.54 127.50 41.91
N ALA A 330 80.22 126.99 43.11
CA ALA A 330 80.35 127.73 44.36
C ALA A 330 81.81 128.07 44.71
N LEU A 331 82.75 127.14 44.45
CA LEU A 331 84.18 127.37 44.68
C LEU A 331 84.77 128.42 43.72
N ALA A 332 84.28 128.51 42.49
CA ALA A 332 84.69 129.54 41.54
C ALA A 332 84.29 130.95 42.01
N GLN A 333 83.08 131.10 42.56
CA GLN A 333 82.59 132.39 43.08
C GLN A 333 83.42 132.89 44.28
N ALA A 334 83.81 132.00 45.20
CA ALA A 334 84.64 132.36 46.36
C ALA A 334 86.06 132.85 45.99
N ARG A 335 86.62 132.33 44.89
CA ARG A 335 87.94 132.76 44.38
C ARG A 335 87.90 134.18 43.83
N ASP A 336 86.85 134.54 43.10
CA ASP A 336 86.70 135.87 42.50
C ASP A 336 86.59 136.97 43.58
N GLU A 337 85.95 136.66 44.71
CA GLU A 337 85.84 137.58 45.86
C GLU A 337 87.20 137.84 46.56
N GLN A 338 88.06 136.83 46.72
CA GLN A 338 89.42 137.05 47.23
C GLN A 338 90.27 137.93 46.32
N THR A 339 90.05 137.84 45.01
CA THR A 339 90.84 138.60 44.02
C THR A 339 90.50 140.09 44.08
N LYS A 340 89.24 140.47 44.36
CA LYS A 340 88.81 141.87 44.53
C LYS A 340 89.41 142.54 45.78
N LEU A 341 89.46 141.84 46.91
CA LEU A 341 89.97 142.39 48.17
C LEU A 341 91.49 142.68 48.14
N ALA A 342 92.26 141.93 47.34
CA ALA A 342 93.68 142.17 47.16
C ALA A 342 93.96 143.46 46.35
N THR A 343 93.14 143.77 45.35
CA THR A 343 93.28 144.98 44.52
C THR A 343 92.98 146.29 45.26
N GLU A 344 92.06 146.29 46.23
CA GLU A 344 91.72 147.50 47.00
C GLU A 344 92.83 147.94 47.99
N ARG A 345 93.56 146.99 48.59
CA ARG A 345 94.66 147.33 49.53
C ARG A 345 95.89 147.91 48.84
N GLN A 346 96.13 147.58 47.57
CA GLN A 346 97.26 148.09 46.79
C GLN A 346 97.05 149.56 46.35
N ALA A 347 95.80 150.00 46.20
CA ALA A 347 95.45 151.37 45.81
C ALA A 347 95.64 152.42 46.92
N GLN A 348 95.49 152.03 48.20
CA GLN A 348 95.61 152.96 49.34
C GLN A 348 97.07 153.34 49.69
N ILE A 349 98.06 152.52 49.31
CA ILE A 349 99.48 152.81 49.58
C ILE A 349 100.05 153.81 48.56
N ALA A 350 99.58 153.80 47.31
CA ALA A 350 100.07 154.68 46.25
C ALA A 350 99.64 156.16 46.41
N ALA A 351 98.53 156.42 47.10
CA ALA A 351 97.96 157.77 47.23
C ALA A 351 98.67 158.68 48.26
N LEU A 352 99.42 158.12 49.21
CA LEU A 352 100.09 158.89 50.28
C LEU A 352 101.52 159.34 49.93
N THR A 353 102.15 158.77 48.89
CA THR A 353 103.52 159.12 48.48
C THR A 353 103.55 160.29 47.50
N GLN A 354 102.47 160.52 46.73
CA GLN A 354 102.43 161.51 45.65
C GLN A 354 102.19 162.96 46.13
N THR A 355 101.73 163.16 47.37
CA THR A 355 101.47 164.48 47.96
C THR A 355 102.71 165.14 48.56
N CYS A 356 103.78 164.40 48.85
CA CYS A 356 105.03 164.96 49.37
C CYS A 356 105.94 165.55 48.26
N ASP A 357 105.76 165.16 46.99
CA ASP A 357 106.69 165.56 45.90
C ASP A 357 106.27 166.83 45.11
N LYS A 358 105.00 167.26 45.17
CA LYS A 358 104.51 168.42 44.38
C LYS A 358 104.71 169.80 45.01
N LEU A 359 105.04 169.89 46.29
CA LEU A 359 105.24 171.17 46.99
C LEU A 359 106.70 171.65 46.98
N GLN A 360 107.62 170.86 46.43
CA GLN A 360 109.07 171.10 46.49
C GLN A 360 109.70 171.56 45.15
N GLN A 361 108.91 171.66 44.08
CA GLN A 361 109.35 172.23 42.80
C GLN A 361 108.80 173.63 42.53
N GLU A 362 109.51 174.64 43.04
CA GLU A 362 109.87 175.81 42.22
C GLU A 362 108.76 176.88 42.03
N GLN A 363 108.63 177.93 42.83
CA GLN A 363 109.56 178.65 43.71
C GLN A 363 110.89 179.15 43.12
N SER A 364 111.15 179.02 41.81
CA SER A 364 112.39 179.55 41.19
C SER A 364 112.19 180.50 39.99
N ALA A 365 110.98 180.95 39.67
CA ALA A 365 110.74 181.81 38.49
C ALA A 365 109.90 183.09 38.73
N VAL A 366 109.98 183.70 39.93
CA VAL A 366 109.41 185.04 40.23
C VAL A 366 110.41 186.19 40.00
N THR A 367 111.64 185.94 39.54
CA THR A 367 112.72 186.93 39.66
C THR A 367 113.22 187.58 38.36
N ALA A 368 112.45 187.59 37.26
CA ALA A 368 112.93 188.18 36.00
C ALA A 368 111.92 188.92 35.11
N ARG A 369 110.71 189.28 35.59
CA ARG A 369 109.85 190.25 34.87
C ARG A 369 109.15 191.27 35.77
N ARG A 370 109.90 191.64 36.81
CA ARG A 370 109.75 192.84 37.63
C ARG A 370 110.46 194.06 37.02
N ASP A 371 111.18 193.94 35.90
CA ASP A 371 112.00 195.05 35.36
C ASP A 371 111.38 195.83 34.19
N GLU A 372 110.05 195.83 34.07
CA GLU A 372 109.32 196.72 33.15
C GLU A 372 107.91 197.00 33.69
N LEU A 373 107.72 197.38 34.96
CA LEU A 373 108.12 198.65 35.56
C LEU A 373 107.79 199.88 34.68
N GLU A 374 106.91 200.69 35.25
CA GLU A 374 107.35 202.03 35.66
C GLU A 374 107.52 203.08 34.56
N LYS A 375 106.58 203.08 33.61
CA LYS A 375 106.09 204.29 32.91
C LYS A 375 104.65 204.05 32.43
N GLU A 376 103.63 203.99 33.27
CA GLU A 376 102.89 205.23 33.57
C GLU A 376 101.77 204.94 34.58
N VAL A 377 102.16 204.96 35.86
CA VAL A 377 101.28 205.40 36.95
C VAL A 377 101.73 206.82 37.28
N HIS A 378 101.35 207.85 36.50
CA HIS A 378 101.50 209.25 36.93
C HIS A 378 100.75 210.28 36.05
N ALA A 379 99.44 210.12 35.89
CA ALA A 379 98.51 211.23 35.84
C ALA A 379 97.09 210.68 35.92
N LEU A 380 96.15 211.14 36.73
CA LEU A 380 96.02 212.25 37.66
C LEU A 380 94.60 211.97 38.22
N ALA A 381 94.35 211.91 39.52
CA ALA A 381 94.23 213.06 40.38
C ALA A 381 93.34 214.17 39.76
N GLN A 382 92.26 214.55 40.47
CA GLN A 382 91.41 215.73 40.22
C GLN A 382 90.48 215.58 39.00
N ALA A 383 89.16 215.40 39.12
CA ALA A 383 88.21 215.87 40.15
C ALA A 383 86.97 214.95 40.08
N ARG A 384 86.44 214.29 41.11
CA ARG A 384 86.09 214.66 42.49
C ARG A 384 85.18 215.89 42.60
N ASP A 385 83.96 215.63 43.05
CA ASP A 385 83.07 216.47 43.85
C ASP A 385 82.90 217.93 43.45
N GLU A 386 82.00 218.21 42.50
CA GLU A 386 81.02 219.29 42.68
C GLU A 386 79.81 219.12 41.76
N GLN A 387 78.64 219.34 42.35
CA GLN A 387 77.38 219.73 41.72
C GLN A 387 76.43 218.66 41.14
N THR A 388 75.81 217.92 42.06
CA THR A 388 74.37 218.16 42.24
C THR A 388 74.13 219.59 42.74
N LYS A 389 73.86 220.53 41.82
CA LYS A 389 72.77 221.53 41.92
C LYS A 389 72.86 222.58 40.81
N LEU A 390 71.68 222.90 40.29
CA LEU A 390 71.29 224.00 39.37
C LEU A 390 71.28 223.56 37.89
N ALA A 391 70.16 223.10 37.33
CA ALA A 391 68.82 223.68 37.40
C ALA A 391 68.86 225.20 37.21
N THR A 392 69.12 225.63 35.96
CA THR A 392 68.48 226.77 35.26
C THR A 392 69.12 226.94 33.88
N GLU A 393 68.96 225.95 32.99
CA GLU A 393 69.03 226.22 31.55
C GLU A 393 68.30 225.14 30.73
N ARG A 394 67.10 224.77 31.18
CA ARG A 394 66.02 224.80 30.17
C ARG A 394 65.88 226.26 29.76
N GLN A 395 65.75 226.50 28.45
CA GLN A 395 64.88 227.52 27.84
C GLN A 395 65.52 228.30 26.66
N ALA A 396 66.30 227.64 25.78
CA ALA A 396 66.67 228.32 24.53
C ALA A 396 66.67 227.53 23.21
N GLN A 397 66.81 226.20 23.10
CA GLN A 397 66.82 225.61 21.73
C GLN A 397 66.30 224.17 21.58
N ILE A 398 65.00 224.08 21.84
CA ILE A 398 64.08 222.98 21.50
C ILE A 398 63.54 223.08 20.05
N ALA A 399 63.97 224.01 19.19
CA ALA A 399 63.24 224.28 17.94
C ALA A 399 63.72 223.57 16.65
N ALA A 400 64.92 222.98 16.56
CA ALA A 400 65.53 222.74 15.23
C ALA A 400 65.84 221.29 14.79
N LEU A 401 65.77 220.26 15.64
CA LEU A 401 66.16 218.88 15.23
C LEU A 401 65.03 217.84 15.19
N THR A 402 63.78 218.27 15.44
CA THR A 402 62.56 217.46 15.34
C THR A 402 62.24 216.97 13.92
N GLN A 403 62.84 217.55 12.87
CA GLN A 403 62.45 217.28 11.49
C GLN A 403 63.17 216.09 10.82
N THR A 404 64.23 215.56 11.42
CA THR A 404 65.02 214.45 10.84
C THR A 404 64.59 213.06 11.30
N CYS A 405 63.82 212.92 12.38
CA CYS A 405 63.36 211.62 12.90
C CYS A 405 62.19 211.01 12.10
N ASP A 406 61.46 211.79 11.30
CA ASP A 406 60.23 211.31 10.64
C ASP A 406 60.48 210.55 9.32
N LYS A 407 61.64 210.71 8.67
CA LYS A 407 61.95 210.00 7.40
C LYS A 407 62.38 208.54 7.61
N LEU A 408 63.02 208.21 8.74
CA LEU A 408 63.48 206.84 9.02
C LEU A 408 62.35 205.89 9.44
N GLN A 409 61.19 206.42 9.85
CA GLN A 409 60.07 205.61 10.33
C GLN A 409 59.19 205.02 9.19
N GLN A 410 59.29 205.55 7.96
CA GLN A 410 58.55 205.02 6.81
C GLN A 410 59.18 203.78 6.15
N GLU A 411 60.50 203.56 6.27
CA GLU A 411 61.16 202.40 5.63
C GLU A 411 61.00 201.10 6.45
N GLN A 412 60.76 201.20 7.77
CA GLN A 412 60.65 200.03 8.65
C GLN A 412 59.32 199.26 8.52
N SER A 413 58.25 199.90 8.04
CA SER A 413 56.92 199.27 7.91
C SER A 413 56.79 198.37 6.67
N ALA A 414 57.59 198.58 5.62
CA ALA A 414 57.54 197.77 4.40
C ALA A 414 58.21 196.38 4.54
N VAL A 415 59.19 196.24 5.44
CA VAL A 415 59.90 194.97 5.67
C VAL A 415 59.08 194.01 6.55
N THR A 416 58.26 194.54 7.46
CA THR A 416 57.40 193.73 8.34
C THR A 416 56.29 193.02 7.56
N ALA A 417 55.66 193.70 6.60
CA ALA A 417 54.59 193.11 5.79
C ALA A 417 55.08 191.93 4.91
N ARG A 418 56.32 191.99 4.41
CA ARG A 418 56.89 190.93 3.56
C ARG A 418 57.28 189.66 4.35
N ARG A 419 57.53 189.81 5.65
CA ARG A 419 57.85 188.70 6.56
C ARG A 419 56.59 187.90 6.93
N ASP A 420 55.46 188.58 7.15
CA ASP A 420 54.19 187.94 7.55
C ASP A 420 53.57 187.09 6.43
N GLU A 421 53.81 187.43 5.15
CA GLU A 421 53.33 186.66 4.00
C GLU A 421 54.09 185.32 3.84
N LEU A 422 55.42 185.34 4.03
CA LEU A 422 56.29 184.16 3.96
C LEU A 422 56.04 183.17 5.11
N GLU A 423 55.67 183.66 6.30
CA GLU A 423 55.34 182.81 7.45
C GLU A 423 54.06 181.99 7.23
N LYS A 424 53.09 182.51 6.44
CA LYS A 424 51.86 181.79 6.09
C LYS A 424 52.09 180.67 5.08
N GLU A 425 52.95 180.87 4.07
CA GLU A 425 53.23 179.84 3.06
C GLU A 425 53.98 178.63 3.64
N VAL A 426 54.92 178.87 4.58
CA VAL A 426 55.64 177.79 5.27
C VAL A 426 54.70 176.94 6.14
N HIS A 427 53.69 177.55 6.77
CA HIS A 427 52.71 176.80 7.58
C HIS A 427 51.78 175.92 6.73
N ALA A 428 51.35 176.40 5.56
CA ALA A 428 50.52 175.62 4.64
C ALA A 428 51.27 174.40 4.07
N LEU A 429 52.56 174.56 3.74
CA LEU A 429 53.40 173.45 3.27
C LEU A 429 53.72 172.43 4.37
N ALA A 430 53.85 172.86 5.63
CA ALA A 430 54.00 171.95 6.76
C ALA A 430 52.75 171.07 6.97
N GLN A 431 51.55 171.67 6.90
CA GLN A 431 50.28 170.94 7.03
C GLN A 431 50.06 169.92 5.90
N ALA A 432 50.39 170.28 4.65
CA ALA A 432 50.26 169.37 3.51
C ALA A 432 51.20 168.14 3.61
N ARG A 433 52.39 168.31 4.21
CA ARG A 433 53.33 167.21 4.41
C ARG A 433 52.88 166.25 5.51
N ASP A 434 52.30 166.77 6.60
CA ASP A 434 51.77 165.95 7.69
C ASP A 434 50.58 165.07 7.23
N GLU A 435 49.71 165.60 6.35
CA GLU A 435 48.60 164.84 5.75
C GLU A 435 49.08 163.73 4.79
N GLN A 436 50.10 164.01 3.96
CA GLN A 436 50.75 163.01 3.12
C GLN A 436 51.36 161.86 3.95
N THR A 437 51.91 162.18 5.12
CA THR A 437 52.54 161.19 6.01
C THR A 437 51.49 160.31 6.70
N LYS A 438 50.32 160.86 7.07
CA LYS A 438 49.17 160.08 7.59
C LYS A 438 48.57 159.13 6.55
N LEU A 439 48.38 159.57 5.32
CA LEU A 439 47.81 158.73 4.26
C LEU A 439 48.76 157.57 3.87
N ALA A 440 50.07 157.79 3.97
CA ALA A 440 51.07 156.75 3.73
C ALA A 440 51.03 155.65 4.81
N THR A 441 50.88 156.01 6.09
CA THR A 441 50.77 155.02 7.18
C THR A 441 49.45 154.26 7.16
N GLU A 442 48.34 154.92 6.79
CA GLU A 442 47.03 154.28 6.64
C GLU A 442 47.00 153.23 5.51
N ARG A 443 47.62 153.55 4.36
CA ARG A 443 47.76 152.60 3.24
C ARG A 443 48.67 151.43 3.59
N GLN A 444 49.75 151.66 4.32
CA GLN A 444 50.64 150.59 4.79
C GLN A 444 49.92 149.64 5.75
N ALA A 445 49.03 150.16 6.61
CA ALA A 445 48.20 149.35 7.49
C ALA A 445 47.14 148.52 6.73
N GLN A 446 46.51 149.10 5.69
CA GLN A 446 45.55 148.37 4.83
C GLN A 446 46.23 147.26 4.02
N ILE A 447 47.43 147.49 3.49
CA ILE A 447 48.20 146.47 2.78
C ILE A 447 48.56 145.32 3.73
N ALA A 448 49.01 145.62 4.95
CA ALA A 448 49.31 144.58 5.94
C ALA A 448 48.06 143.75 6.31
N ALA A 449 46.89 144.38 6.45
CA ALA A 449 45.63 143.69 6.73
C ALA A 449 45.16 142.81 5.56
N LEU A 450 45.32 143.28 4.33
CA LEU A 450 44.99 142.51 3.12
C LEU A 450 45.93 141.32 2.90
N THR A 451 47.22 141.47 3.18
CA THR A 451 48.18 140.36 3.16
C THR A 451 47.79 139.29 4.19
N GLN A 452 47.45 139.70 5.41
CA GLN A 452 47.04 138.77 6.47
C GLN A 452 45.73 138.04 6.15
N THR A 453 44.82 138.66 5.40
CA THR A 453 43.58 138.01 4.93
C THR A 453 43.82 137.06 3.76
N CYS A 454 44.75 137.38 2.85
CA CYS A 454 45.17 136.45 1.80
C CYS A 454 45.85 135.20 2.38
N ASP A 455 46.72 135.37 3.39
CA ASP A 455 47.37 134.25 4.06
C ASP A 455 46.37 133.34 4.80
N LYS A 456 45.35 133.93 5.46
CA LYS A 456 44.26 133.18 6.08
C LYS A 456 43.43 132.41 5.05
N LEU A 457 43.02 133.05 3.96
CA LEU A 457 42.25 132.39 2.90
C LEU A 457 43.04 131.26 2.24
N GLN A 458 44.37 131.43 2.08
CA GLN A 458 45.22 130.38 1.53
C GLN A 458 45.39 129.19 2.48
N GLN A 459 45.46 129.44 3.79
CA GLN A 459 45.40 128.37 4.80
C GLN A 459 44.05 127.64 4.78
N GLU A 460 42.93 128.36 4.74
CA GLU A 460 41.59 127.77 4.68
C GLU A 460 41.40 126.93 3.41
N GLN A 461 41.87 127.41 2.25
CA GLN A 461 41.79 126.67 1.00
C GLN A 461 42.62 125.38 1.03
N SER A 462 43.82 125.42 1.63
CA SER A 462 44.64 124.21 1.83
C SER A 462 43.97 123.20 2.78
N ALA A 463 43.31 123.67 3.84
CA ALA A 463 42.59 122.82 4.79
C ALA A 463 41.33 122.19 4.18
N VAL A 464 40.59 122.94 3.36
CA VAL A 464 39.42 122.41 2.63
C VAL A 464 39.85 121.38 1.59
N THR A 465 40.99 121.59 0.92
CA THR A 465 41.55 120.63 -0.05
C THR A 465 41.96 119.34 0.64
N ALA A 466 42.68 119.41 1.77
CA ALA A 466 43.04 118.23 2.56
C ALA A 466 41.81 117.48 3.07
N ARG A 467 40.78 118.20 3.54
CA ARG A 467 39.53 117.58 4.02
C ARG A 467 38.74 116.92 2.89
N ARG A 468 38.79 117.45 1.68
CA ARG A 468 38.19 116.85 0.49
C ARG A 468 38.91 115.54 0.11
N ASP A 469 40.24 115.53 0.14
CA ASP A 469 41.03 114.33 -0.17
C ASP A 469 40.79 113.21 0.86
N GLU A 470 40.61 113.57 2.14
CA GLU A 470 40.24 112.63 3.21
C GLU A 470 38.83 112.04 2.98
N LEU A 471 37.85 112.90 2.64
CA LEU A 471 36.48 112.48 2.32
C LEU A 471 36.42 111.60 1.06
N GLU A 472 37.21 111.88 0.03
CA GLU A 472 37.30 111.03 -1.17
C GLU A 472 37.84 109.63 -0.81
N LYS A 473 38.81 109.52 0.11
CA LYS A 473 39.30 108.23 0.62
C LYS A 473 38.23 107.48 1.42
N GLU A 474 37.51 108.16 2.31
CA GLU A 474 36.42 107.54 3.10
C GLU A 474 35.29 107.03 2.21
N VAL A 475 34.88 107.81 1.20
CA VAL A 475 33.85 107.39 0.24
C VAL A 475 34.30 106.17 -0.56
N HIS A 476 35.58 106.09 -0.94
CA HIS A 476 36.11 104.92 -1.63
C HIS A 476 36.14 103.68 -0.74
N ALA A 477 36.57 103.83 0.53
CA ALA A 477 36.56 102.74 1.51
C ALA A 477 35.13 102.25 1.81
N LEU A 478 34.16 103.16 1.92
CA LEU A 478 32.75 102.82 2.11
C LEU A 478 32.14 102.14 0.87
N ALA A 479 32.54 102.53 -0.34
CA ALA A 479 32.13 101.86 -1.56
C ALA A 479 32.66 100.41 -1.62
N GLN A 480 33.94 100.19 -1.30
CA GLN A 480 34.54 98.86 -1.21
C GLN A 480 33.85 97.99 -0.15
N ALA A 481 33.61 98.53 1.04
CA ALA A 481 32.91 97.82 2.12
C ALA A 481 31.46 97.45 1.74
N ARG A 482 30.78 98.31 0.95
CA ARG A 482 29.43 98.03 0.44
C ARG A 482 29.44 96.92 -0.61
N ASP A 483 30.41 96.91 -1.51
CA ASP A 483 30.56 95.86 -2.52
C ASP A 483 30.85 94.50 -1.87
N GLU A 484 31.67 94.47 -0.81
CA GLU A 484 31.94 93.27 -0.01
C GLU A 484 30.72 92.80 0.78
N GLN A 485 29.95 93.72 1.37
CA GLN A 485 28.65 93.39 1.98
C GLN A 485 27.68 92.78 0.95
N THR A 486 27.69 93.27 -0.28
CA THR A 486 26.82 92.77 -1.35
C THR A 486 27.24 91.36 -1.82
N LYS A 487 28.56 91.09 -1.90
CA LYS A 487 29.09 89.74 -2.13
C LYS A 487 28.75 88.77 -1.01
N LEU A 488 28.95 89.17 0.25
CA LEU A 488 28.61 88.32 1.40
C LEU A 488 27.11 88.04 1.51
N ALA A 489 26.26 89.01 1.16
CA ALA A 489 24.81 88.83 1.12
C ALA A 489 24.39 87.82 0.04
N THR A 490 24.99 87.88 -1.15
CA THR A 490 24.72 86.94 -2.24
C THR A 490 25.24 85.53 -1.95
N GLU A 491 26.43 85.38 -1.35
CA GLU A 491 26.95 84.10 -0.88
C GLU A 491 26.08 83.48 0.22
N ARG A 492 25.61 84.28 1.19
CA ARG A 492 24.70 83.81 2.24
C ARG A 492 23.35 83.39 1.67
N GLN A 493 22.81 84.13 0.69
CA GLN A 493 21.56 83.75 0.03
C GLN A 493 21.71 82.41 -0.71
N ALA A 494 22.82 82.20 -1.42
CA ALA A 494 23.12 80.92 -2.07
C ALA A 494 23.28 79.77 -1.06
N GLN A 495 23.92 80.02 0.10
CA GLN A 495 24.02 79.04 1.18
C GLN A 495 22.65 78.69 1.80
N ILE A 496 21.77 79.68 1.98
CA ILE A 496 20.42 79.48 2.51
C ILE A 496 19.59 78.64 1.53
N GLU A 497 19.66 78.91 0.23
CA GLU A 497 18.98 78.11 -0.80
C GLU A 497 19.52 76.67 -0.85
N ALA A 498 20.84 76.49 -0.78
CA ALA A 498 21.44 75.16 -0.73
C ALA A 498 21.02 74.36 0.52
N LEU A 499 20.98 75.02 1.69
CA LEU A 499 20.51 74.43 2.95
C LEU A 499 19.01 74.12 2.92
N SER A 500 18.20 74.97 2.27
CA SER A 500 16.77 74.73 2.09
C SER A 500 16.53 73.48 1.24
N GLN A 501 17.23 73.35 0.11
CA GLN A 501 17.12 72.18 -0.78
C GLN A 501 17.59 70.90 -0.09
N THR A 502 18.67 70.94 0.70
CA THR A 502 19.11 69.77 1.49
C THR A 502 18.12 69.39 2.57
N ARG A 503 17.49 70.36 3.24
CA ARG A 503 16.46 70.10 4.25
C ARG A 503 15.22 69.45 3.63
N GLU A 504 14.82 69.89 2.46
CA GLU A 504 13.68 69.34 1.72
C GLU A 504 13.96 67.90 1.25
N ARG A 505 15.16 67.64 0.75
CA ARG A 505 15.62 66.29 0.39
C ARG A 505 15.67 65.36 1.61
N LEU A 506 16.23 65.81 2.73
CA LEU A 506 16.27 65.04 3.97
C LEU A 506 14.85 64.77 4.50
N GLN A 507 13.92 65.71 4.33
CA GLN A 507 12.52 65.51 4.72
C GLN A 507 11.82 64.48 3.84
N GLN A 508 12.09 64.48 2.53
CA GLN A 508 11.62 63.42 1.62
C GLN A 508 12.21 62.06 1.97
N GLU A 509 13.53 61.97 2.20
CA GLU A 509 14.20 60.73 2.62
C GLU A 509 13.62 60.21 3.95
N ARG A 510 13.35 61.10 4.92
CA ARG A 510 12.73 60.72 6.20
C ARG A 510 11.29 60.23 6.05
N SER A 511 10.53 60.80 5.11
CA SER A 511 9.18 60.31 4.81
C SER A 511 9.20 58.92 4.15
N ALA A 512 10.15 58.69 3.23
CA ALA A 512 10.34 57.39 2.58
C ALA A 512 10.82 56.33 3.57
N LEU A 513 11.73 56.67 4.49
CA LEU A 513 12.18 55.78 5.55
C LEU A 513 11.06 55.46 6.54
N THR A 514 10.19 56.43 6.87
CA THR A 514 9.01 56.17 7.71
C THR A 514 8.05 55.19 7.02
N ALA A 515 7.75 55.39 5.73
CA ALA A 515 6.90 54.47 4.98
C ALA A 515 7.50 53.05 4.88
N ARG A 516 8.81 52.96 4.63
CA ARG A 516 9.56 51.70 4.64
C ARG A 516 9.50 51.01 6.00
N ARG A 517 9.56 51.77 7.09
CA ARG A 517 9.46 51.25 8.46
C ARG A 517 8.06 50.68 8.72
N ASP A 518 7.02 51.40 8.34
CA ASP A 518 5.63 50.95 8.53
C ASP A 518 5.32 49.69 7.71
N GLU A 519 5.92 49.56 6.52
CA GLU A 519 5.79 48.36 5.67
C GLU A 519 6.55 47.16 6.28
N LEU A 520 7.77 47.38 6.76
CA LEU A 520 8.52 46.36 7.51
C LEU A 520 7.79 45.94 8.80
N GLU A 521 7.14 46.87 9.49
CA GLU A 521 6.37 46.59 10.71
C GLU A 521 5.14 45.69 10.41
N LYS A 522 4.49 45.89 9.26
CA LYS A 522 3.44 44.99 8.75
C LYS A 522 3.98 43.61 8.36
N GLU A 523 5.12 43.55 7.68
CA GLU A 523 5.75 42.26 7.34
C GLU A 523 6.14 41.46 8.58
N VAL A 524 6.69 42.13 9.60
CA VAL A 524 7.03 41.49 10.89
C VAL A 524 5.77 40.97 11.59
N GLN A 525 4.65 41.71 11.58
CA GLN A 525 3.38 41.21 12.12
C GLN A 525 2.85 40.00 11.35
N ALA A 526 2.91 40.02 10.02
CA ALA A 526 2.48 38.89 9.20
C ALA A 526 3.34 37.63 9.44
N ILE A 527 4.66 37.81 9.58
CA ILE A 527 5.59 36.73 9.91
C ILE A 527 5.31 36.19 11.32
N ALA A 528 5.00 37.06 12.29
CA ALA A 528 4.64 36.63 13.65
C ALA A 528 3.34 35.78 13.65
N GLN A 529 2.29 36.23 12.95
CA GLN A 529 1.05 35.47 12.79
C GLN A 529 1.26 34.11 12.11
N ALA A 530 2.06 34.08 11.04
CA ALA A 530 2.41 32.84 10.36
C ALA A 530 3.21 31.88 11.27
N ARG A 531 4.07 32.42 12.15
CA ARG A 531 4.80 31.63 13.15
C ARG A 531 3.87 31.04 14.20
N ASP A 532 2.89 31.81 14.67
CA ASP A 532 1.90 31.34 15.65
C ASP A 532 1.01 30.24 15.05
N GLU A 533 0.60 30.38 13.79
CA GLU A 533 -0.12 29.34 13.04
C GLU A 533 0.73 28.08 12.84
N GLN A 534 2.00 28.24 12.46
CA GLN A 534 2.92 27.10 12.37
C GLN A 534 3.10 26.39 13.71
N THR A 535 3.11 27.14 14.81
CA THR A 535 3.23 26.58 16.16
C THR A 535 1.97 25.80 16.53
N LYS A 536 0.77 26.31 16.21
CA LYS A 536 -0.51 25.58 16.39
C LYS A 536 -0.58 24.31 15.54
N LEU A 537 -0.20 24.39 14.27
CA LEU A 537 -0.17 23.22 13.38
C LEU A 537 0.85 22.18 13.84
N ALA A 538 1.98 22.61 14.40
CA ALA A 538 2.96 21.70 14.99
C ALA A 538 2.41 20.99 16.23
N THR A 539 1.69 21.69 17.12
CA THR A 539 1.06 21.06 18.29
C THR A 539 -0.09 20.12 17.91
N GLU A 540 -0.90 20.48 16.91
CA GLU A 540 -1.96 19.59 16.39
C GLU A 540 -1.38 18.33 15.73
N ARG A 541 -0.31 18.47 14.93
CA ARG A 541 0.38 17.32 14.34
C ARG A 541 1.02 16.43 15.39
N GLN A 542 1.62 17.01 16.43
CA GLN A 542 2.18 16.24 17.55
C GLN A 542 1.09 15.44 18.28
N ALA A 543 -0.07 16.06 18.55
CA ALA A 543 -1.21 15.36 19.14
C ALA A 543 -1.74 14.23 18.24
N GLN A 544 -1.80 14.45 16.93
CA GLN A 544 -2.17 13.40 15.96
C GLN A 544 -1.16 12.25 15.93
N ILE A 545 0.14 12.54 15.99
CA ILE A 545 1.19 11.51 16.05
C ILE A 545 1.06 10.68 17.33
N GLU A 546 0.83 11.33 18.48
CA GLU A 546 0.61 10.63 19.75
C GLU A 546 -0.65 9.75 19.72
N ALA A 547 -1.76 10.24 19.15
CA ALA A 547 -2.97 9.46 18.98
C ALA A 547 -2.77 8.24 18.04
N LEU A 548 -2.03 8.43 16.94
CA LEU A 548 -1.70 7.34 16.01
C LEU A 548 -0.77 6.29 16.65
N ASN A 549 0.20 6.72 17.47
CA ASN A 549 1.06 5.80 18.21
C ASN A 549 0.25 4.98 19.21
N GLN A 550 -0.65 5.60 19.99
CA GLN A 550 -1.54 4.88 20.91
C GLN A 550 -2.44 3.87 20.18
N ALA A 551 -2.99 4.25 19.02
CA ALA A 551 -3.80 3.34 18.20
C ALA A 551 -2.97 2.20 17.60
N SER A 552 -1.69 2.45 17.27
CA SER A 552 -0.76 1.42 16.82
C SER A 552 -0.43 0.43 17.94
N ASP A 553 -0.19 0.92 19.15
CA ASP A 553 0.08 0.08 20.33
C ASP A 553 -1.14 -0.77 20.70
N GLN A 554 -2.35 -0.20 20.66
CA GLN A 554 -3.59 -0.95 20.85
C GLN A 554 -3.76 -2.05 19.79
N ARG A 555 -3.58 -1.72 18.51
CA ARG A 555 -3.63 -2.73 17.43
C ARG A 555 -2.59 -3.83 17.62
N GLN A 556 -1.40 -3.50 18.10
CA GLN A 556 -0.37 -4.49 18.37
C GLN A 556 -0.75 -5.40 19.54
N GLN A 557 -1.35 -4.86 20.60
CA GLN A 557 -1.89 -5.65 21.70
C GLN A 557 -3.03 -6.57 21.24
N GLU A 558 -4.00 -6.05 20.48
CA GLU A 558 -5.09 -6.85 19.90
C GLU A 558 -4.55 -7.98 19.02
N ARG A 559 -3.56 -7.69 18.19
CA ARG A 559 -2.93 -8.69 17.32
C ARG A 559 -2.21 -9.78 18.11
N SER A 560 -1.57 -9.42 19.24
CA SER A 560 -0.96 -10.40 20.13
C SER A 560 -2.00 -11.28 20.85
N ALA A 561 -3.13 -10.69 21.26
CA ALA A 561 -4.24 -11.42 21.87
C ALA A 561 -4.93 -12.36 20.87
N LEU A 562 -5.12 -11.91 19.62
CA LEU A 562 -5.65 -12.73 18.54
C LEU A 562 -4.69 -13.87 18.15
N ALA A 563 -3.38 -13.62 18.17
CA ALA A 563 -2.38 -14.67 17.94
C ALA A 563 -2.46 -15.75 19.05
N ALA A 564 -2.52 -15.34 20.32
CA ALA A 564 -2.69 -16.28 21.43
C ALA A 564 -4.01 -17.08 21.33
N ARG A 565 -5.12 -16.41 20.96
CA ARG A 565 -6.42 -17.07 20.73
C ARG A 565 -6.36 -18.06 19.58
N ARG A 566 -5.62 -17.75 18.51
CA ARG A 566 -5.43 -18.64 17.37
C ARG A 566 -4.63 -19.87 17.76
N ASP A 567 -3.54 -19.71 18.52
CA ASP A 567 -2.74 -20.83 19.01
C ASP A 567 -3.56 -21.75 19.93
N GLU A 568 -4.46 -21.19 20.73
CA GLU A 568 -5.37 -21.96 21.60
C GLU A 568 -6.44 -22.71 20.79
N LEU A 569 -7.06 -22.05 19.80
CA LEU A 569 -7.98 -22.72 18.87
C LEU A 569 -7.28 -23.81 18.04
N GLU A 570 -6.02 -23.62 17.65
CA GLU A 570 -5.25 -24.62 16.92
C GLU A 570 -4.99 -25.87 17.79
N LYS A 571 -4.72 -25.69 19.10
CA LYS A 571 -4.65 -26.79 20.06
C LYS A 571 -5.98 -27.50 20.23
N GLU A 572 -7.10 -26.76 20.32
CA GLU A 572 -8.44 -27.36 20.40
C GLU A 572 -8.77 -28.17 19.14
N VAL A 573 -8.45 -27.65 17.95
CA VAL A 573 -8.66 -28.36 16.68
C VAL A 573 -7.81 -29.63 16.61
N GLN A 574 -6.54 -29.59 17.06
CA GLN A 574 -5.69 -30.79 17.15
C GLN A 574 -6.28 -31.82 18.13
N ALA A 575 -6.77 -31.40 19.29
CA ALA A 575 -7.41 -32.29 20.26
C ALA A 575 -8.69 -32.93 19.70
N ILE A 576 -9.51 -32.18 18.98
CA ILE A 576 -10.71 -32.69 18.30
C ILE A 576 -10.33 -33.67 17.18
N ALA A 577 -9.26 -33.40 16.42
CA ALA A 577 -8.76 -34.31 15.40
C ALA A 577 -8.30 -35.64 16.00
N GLN A 578 -7.51 -35.61 17.08
CA GLN A 578 -7.08 -36.80 17.82
C GLN A 578 -8.29 -37.59 18.34
N ALA A 579 -9.28 -36.92 18.96
CA ALA A 579 -10.49 -37.57 19.43
C ALA A 579 -11.30 -38.21 18.29
N ARG A 580 -11.34 -37.58 17.10
CA ARG A 580 -11.98 -38.16 15.91
C ARG A 580 -11.26 -39.39 15.39
N ASP A 581 -9.92 -39.38 15.39
CA ASP A 581 -9.12 -40.53 14.97
C ASP A 581 -9.29 -41.71 15.94
N GLU A 582 -9.35 -41.45 17.24
CA GLU A 582 -9.70 -42.45 18.25
C GLU A 582 -11.12 -43.01 18.03
N GLN A 583 -12.10 -42.16 17.76
CA GLN A 583 -13.47 -42.59 17.44
C GLN A 583 -13.54 -43.40 16.15
N ALA A 584 -12.77 -43.04 15.12
CA ALA A 584 -12.68 -43.80 13.87
C ALA A 584 -12.05 -45.19 14.11
N THR A 585 -11.03 -45.27 14.96
CA THR A 585 -10.39 -46.53 15.35
C THR A 585 -11.37 -47.43 16.11
N LEU A 586 -12.07 -46.88 17.10
CA LEU A 586 -13.11 -47.61 17.85
C LEU A 586 -14.27 -48.05 16.95
N ALA A 587 -14.67 -47.23 15.97
CA ALA A 587 -15.69 -47.59 15.00
C ALA A 587 -15.23 -48.74 14.08
N ALA A 588 -13.96 -48.73 13.64
CA ALA A 588 -13.37 -49.81 12.86
C ALA A 588 -13.28 -51.12 13.66
N GLU A 589 -12.88 -51.05 14.94
CA GLU A 589 -12.88 -52.21 15.84
C GLU A 589 -14.29 -52.78 16.05
N ARG A 590 -15.29 -51.91 16.27
CA ARG A 590 -16.70 -52.34 16.38
C ARG A 590 -17.21 -52.97 15.09
N LEU A 591 -16.84 -52.43 13.93
CA LEU A 591 -17.21 -53.01 12.64
C LEU A 591 -16.58 -54.40 12.46
N ALA A 592 -15.31 -54.57 12.82
CA ALA A 592 -14.64 -55.88 12.80
C ALA A 592 -15.29 -56.88 13.77
N GLN A 593 -15.73 -56.43 14.96
CA GLN A 593 -16.50 -57.25 15.90
C GLN A 593 -17.87 -57.64 15.34
N ILE A 594 -18.57 -56.72 14.68
CA ILE A 594 -19.86 -57.01 14.02
C ILE A 594 -19.66 -58.04 12.90
N ASP A 595 -18.62 -57.91 12.08
CA ASP A 595 -18.31 -58.88 11.02
C ASP A 595 -17.97 -60.26 11.60
N ALA A 596 -17.20 -60.31 12.69
CA ALA A 596 -16.87 -61.55 13.39
C ALA A 596 -18.13 -62.21 13.98
N LEU A 597 -19.01 -61.44 14.63
CA LEU A 597 -20.28 -61.93 15.16
C LEU A 597 -21.24 -62.36 14.04
N THR A 598 -21.22 -61.69 12.89
CA THR A 598 -22.02 -62.06 11.72
C THR A 598 -21.56 -63.39 11.13
N LYS A 599 -20.25 -63.61 10.99
CA LYS A 599 -19.69 -64.90 10.58
C LYS A 599 -19.99 -66.01 11.59
N ALA A 600 -19.88 -65.71 12.89
CA ALA A 600 -20.25 -66.67 13.94
C ALA A 600 -21.74 -67.05 13.86
N LYS A 601 -22.62 -66.06 13.64
CA LYS A 601 -24.06 -66.29 13.45
C LYS A 601 -24.34 -67.16 12.23
N GLN A 602 -23.69 -66.90 11.08
CA GLN A 602 -23.82 -67.75 9.88
C GLN A 602 -23.36 -69.18 10.17
N SER A 603 -22.22 -69.36 10.84
CA SER A 603 -21.75 -70.71 11.20
C SER A 603 -22.71 -71.45 12.15
N LEU A 604 -23.41 -70.71 13.02
CA LEU A 604 -24.41 -71.27 13.92
C LEU A 604 -25.70 -71.64 13.18
N GLU A 605 -26.13 -70.81 12.21
CA GLU A 605 -27.27 -71.12 11.33
C GLU A 605 -26.98 -72.35 10.44
N GLU A 606 -25.77 -72.47 9.91
CA GLU A 606 -25.30 -73.66 9.19
C GLU A 606 -25.31 -74.90 10.11
N GLN A 607 -24.79 -74.79 11.33
CA GLN A 607 -24.84 -75.88 12.32
C GLN A 607 -26.28 -76.25 12.68
N GLN A 608 -27.18 -75.28 12.85
CA GLN A 608 -28.60 -75.55 13.09
C GLN A 608 -29.23 -76.28 11.91
N SER A 609 -28.96 -75.86 10.67
CA SER A 609 -29.48 -76.55 9.47
C SER A 609 -28.97 -77.99 9.37
N ALA A 610 -27.70 -78.24 9.71
CA ALA A 610 -27.11 -79.58 9.74
C ALA A 610 -27.70 -80.45 10.86
N VAL A 611 -27.94 -79.89 12.04
CA VAL A 611 -28.62 -80.60 13.14
C VAL A 611 -30.07 -80.92 12.78
N THR A 612 -30.75 -80.01 12.07
CA THR A 612 -32.13 -80.23 11.62
C THR A 612 -32.18 -81.34 10.57
N ALA A 613 -31.29 -81.32 9.57
CA ALA A 613 -31.17 -82.39 8.59
C ALA A 613 -30.85 -83.75 9.23
N ARG A 614 -29.94 -83.77 10.22
CA ARG A 614 -29.58 -84.98 10.96
C ARG A 614 -30.73 -85.50 11.83
N ARG A 615 -31.55 -84.60 12.38
CA ARG A 615 -32.78 -84.96 13.08
C ARG A 615 -33.80 -85.58 12.12
N ASP A 616 -34.02 -85.00 10.96
CA ASP A 616 -34.95 -85.53 9.95
C ASP A 616 -34.51 -86.92 9.45
N GLU A 617 -33.19 -87.14 9.32
CA GLU A 617 -32.62 -88.43 8.95
C GLU A 617 -32.76 -89.47 10.07
N LEU A 618 -32.50 -89.10 11.32
CA LEU A 618 -32.79 -89.95 12.48
C LEU A 618 -34.28 -90.26 12.61
N GLU A 619 -35.18 -89.32 12.27
CA GLU A 619 -36.63 -89.54 12.29
C GLU A 619 -37.06 -90.56 11.22
N LYS A 620 -36.43 -90.52 10.04
CA LYS A 620 -36.60 -91.57 9.01
C LYS A 620 -36.05 -92.93 9.46
N GLU A 621 -34.88 -92.96 10.09
CA GLU A 621 -34.31 -94.20 10.64
C GLU A 621 -35.21 -94.79 11.74
N VAL A 622 -35.75 -93.96 12.63
CA VAL A 622 -36.70 -94.40 13.66
C VAL A 622 -37.99 -94.93 13.04
N GLN A 623 -38.52 -94.29 11.99
CA GLN A 623 -39.67 -94.81 11.24
C GLN A 623 -39.37 -96.15 10.57
N ALA A 624 -38.19 -96.31 9.97
CA ALA A 624 -37.76 -97.57 9.36
C ALA A 624 -37.60 -98.68 10.40
N ILE A 625 -37.04 -98.37 11.57
CA ILE A 625 -36.94 -99.31 12.69
C ILE A 625 -38.33 -99.67 13.24
N ALA A 626 -39.26 -98.72 13.31
CA ALA A 626 -40.63 -98.99 13.72
C ALA A 626 -41.34 -99.94 12.73
N GLN A 627 -41.22 -99.68 11.42
CA GLN A 627 -41.74 -100.56 10.38
C GLN A 627 -41.13 -101.97 10.45
N ALA A 628 -39.80 -102.07 10.63
CA ALA A 628 -39.13 -103.36 10.81
C ALA A 628 -39.59 -104.09 12.08
N ARG A 629 -39.91 -103.35 13.15
CA ARG A 629 -40.48 -103.93 14.38
C ARG A 629 -41.89 -104.46 14.17
N ASP A 630 -42.72 -103.74 13.44
CA ASP A 630 -44.08 -104.16 13.10
C ASP A 630 -44.06 -105.41 12.18
N GLU A 631 -43.16 -105.46 11.21
CA GLU A 631 -42.90 -106.66 10.40
C GLU A 631 -42.44 -107.84 11.28
N GLN A 632 -41.52 -107.61 12.22
CA GLN A 632 -41.10 -108.65 13.17
C GLN A 632 -42.23 -109.10 14.09
N ALA A 633 -43.12 -108.21 14.51
CA ALA A 633 -44.31 -108.57 15.29
C ALA A 633 -45.29 -109.43 14.47
N THR A 634 -45.44 -109.11 13.18
CA THR A 634 -46.28 -109.87 12.24
C THR A 634 -45.71 -111.27 12.00
N LEU A 635 -44.40 -111.37 11.74
CA LEU A 635 -43.68 -112.64 11.61
C LEU A 635 -43.71 -113.47 12.91
N ALA A 636 -43.64 -112.83 14.08
CA ALA A 636 -43.78 -113.49 15.36
C ALA A 636 -45.20 -114.04 15.57
N ALA A 637 -46.24 -113.30 15.16
CA ALA A 637 -47.63 -113.76 15.19
C ALA A 637 -47.86 -114.95 14.22
N GLU A 638 -47.28 -114.90 13.02
CA GLU A 638 -47.31 -116.03 12.08
C GLU A 638 -46.58 -117.27 12.62
N ARG A 639 -45.41 -117.09 13.23
CA ARG A 639 -44.69 -118.17 13.89
C ARG A 639 -45.47 -118.75 15.07
N LEU A 640 -46.17 -117.92 15.85
CA LEU A 640 -47.03 -118.38 16.94
C LEU A 640 -48.21 -119.20 16.38
N ALA A 641 -48.82 -118.75 15.28
CA ALA A 641 -49.87 -119.50 14.58
C ALA A 641 -49.36 -120.83 13.99
N GLN A 642 -48.13 -120.86 13.46
CA GLN A 642 -47.46 -122.08 13.03
C GLN A 642 -47.16 -123.03 14.20
N ILE A 643 -46.73 -122.50 15.34
CA ILE A 643 -46.52 -123.29 16.56
C ILE A 643 -47.84 -123.88 17.06
N ASP A 644 -48.94 -123.13 17.05
CA ASP A 644 -50.26 -123.64 17.42
C ASP A 644 -50.76 -124.71 16.44
N ALA A 645 -50.52 -124.53 15.14
CA ALA A 645 -50.84 -125.53 14.11
C ALA A 645 -50.02 -126.81 14.29
N LEU A 646 -48.71 -126.69 14.55
CA LEU A 646 -47.82 -127.82 14.82
C LEU A 646 -48.16 -128.50 16.15
N THR A 647 -48.62 -127.75 17.16
CA THR A 647 -49.07 -128.30 18.45
C THR A 647 -50.36 -129.11 18.28
N LYS A 648 -51.32 -128.61 17.49
CA LYS A 648 -52.53 -129.38 17.11
C LYS A 648 -52.17 -130.62 16.28
N ALA A 649 -51.21 -130.51 15.36
CA ALA A 649 -50.72 -131.66 14.59
C ALA A 649 -50.05 -132.71 15.48
N LYS A 650 -49.23 -132.29 16.45
CA LYS A 650 -48.61 -133.17 17.45
C LYS A 650 -49.65 -133.88 18.33
N GLN A 651 -50.67 -133.17 18.79
CA GLN A 651 -51.78 -133.80 19.53
C GLN A 651 -52.54 -134.82 18.69
N SER A 652 -52.75 -134.55 17.39
CA SER A 652 -53.35 -135.53 16.47
C SER A 652 -52.46 -136.76 16.25
N LEU A 653 -51.13 -136.57 16.25
CA LEU A 653 -50.15 -137.64 16.11
C LEU A 653 -50.07 -138.52 17.38
N GLU A 654 -50.17 -137.93 18.58
CA GLU A 654 -50.27 -138.66 19.86
C GLU A 654 -51.59 -139.46 19.96
N GLN A 655 -52.69 -138.93 19.43
CA GLN A 655 -53.95 -139.67 19.30
C GLN A 655 -53.83 -140.83 18.28
N GLN A 656 -53.11 -140.65 17.18
CA GLN A 656 -52.83 -141.73 16.23
C GLN A 656 -51.87 -142.79 16.81
N GLN A 657 -50.86 -142.38 17.59
CA GLN A 657 -49.96 -143.32 18.27
C GLN A 657 -50.70 -144.17 19.28
N SER A 658 -51.54 -143.61 20.15
CA SER A 658 -52.34 -144.39 21.12
C SER A 658 -53.31 -145.37 20.44
N ALA A 659 -53.89 -145.00 19.29
CA ALA A 659 -54.70 -145.91 18.47
C ALA A 659 -53.88 -147.04 17.80
N VAL A 660 -52.63 -146.77 17.41
CA VAL A 660 -51.71 -147.79 16.87
C VAL A 660 -51.22 -148.74 17.97
N THR A 661 -50.97 -148.24 19.19
CA THR A 661 -50.63 -149.08 20.35
C THR A 661 -51.79 -150.00 20.73
N ALA A 662 -53.03 -149.51 20.74
CA ALA A 662 -54.21 -150.34 20.98
C ALA A 662 -54.41 -151.42 19.90
N ARG A 663 -54.17 -151.11 18.62
CA ARG A 663 -54.18 -152.10 17.52
C ARG A 663 -53.07 -153.13 17.63
N ARG A 664 -51.88 -152.74 18.11
CA ARG A 664 -50.76 -153.66 18.33
C ARG A 664 -51.07 -154.70 19.42
N ASP A 665 -51.66 -154.27 20.53
CA ASP A 665 -52.05 -155.17 21.63
C ASP A 665 -53.16 -156.16 21.21
N GLU A 666 -54.04 -155.76 20.28
CA GLU A 666 -55.05 -156.63 19.69
C GLU A 666 -54.45 -157.66 18.71
N PHE A 667 -53.43 -157.27 17.93
CA PHE A 667 -52.67 -158.18 17.08
C PHE A 667 -51.84 -159.20 17.88
N GLU A 668 -51.26 -158.81 19.01
CA GLU A 668 -50.47 -159.71 19.86
C GLU A 668 -51.34 -160.81 20.50
N LYS A 669 -52.57 -160.48 20.92
CA LYS A 669 -53.57 -161.48 21.34
C LYS A 669 -54.00 -162.44 20.21
N ARG A 670 -54.09 -161.96 18.96
CA ARG A 670 -54.41 -162.80 17.79
C ARG A 670 -53.26 -163.73 17.38
N VAL A 671 -52.01 -163.30 17.54
CA VAL A 671 -50.81 -164.12 17.25
C VAL A 671 -50.64 -165.26 18.27
N LEU A 672 -50.94 -165.03 19.55
CA LEU A 672 -50.94 -166.09 20.58
C LEU A 672 -52.02 -167.16 20.35
N ALA A 673 -53.21 -166.78 19.84
CA ALA A 673 -54.28 -167.73 19.51
C ALA A 673 -53.96 -168.58 18.26
N VAL A 674 -53.23 -168.03 17.27
CA VAL A 674 -52.78 -168.77 16.08
C VAL A 674 -51.62 -169.73 16.41
N GLY A 675 -50.78 -169.42 17.41
CA GLY A 675 -49.74 -170.32 17.90
C GLY A 675 -50.30 -171.63 18.47
N GLN A 676 -51.39 -171.55 19.24
CA GLN A 676 -52.02 -172.74 19.85
C GLN A 676 -52.66 -173.69 18.81
N VAL A 677 -53.20 -173.16 17.71
CA VAL A 677 -53.80 -173.97 16.61
C VAL A 677 -52.74 -174.65 15.73
N ARG A 678 -51.54 -174.05 15.61
CA ARG A 678 -50.43 -174.59 14.80
C ARG A 678 -49.74 -175.79 15.47
N ASP A 679 -49.61 -175.78 16.79
CA ASP A 679 -48.95 -176.86 17.54
C ASP A 679 -49.80 -178.16 17.60
N GLU A 680 -51.14 -178.05 17.55
CA GLU A 680 -52.03 -179.22 17.43
C GLU A 680 -52.06 -179.81 16.01
N GLN A 681 -51.90 -178.99 14.96
CA GLN A 681 -51.79 -179.49 13.58
C GLN A 681 -50.44 -180.19 13.28
N ALA A 682 -49.34 -179.77 13.92
CA ALA A 682 -48.04 -180.41 13.76
C ALA A 682 -48.00 -181.84 14.35
N LYS A 683 -48.80 -182.11 15.38
CA LYS A 683 -48.95 -183.43 16.01
C LYS A 683 -49.68 -184.44 15.11
N LEU A 684 -50.65 -183.98 14.30
CA LEU A 684 -51.43 -184.83 13.38
C LEU A 684 -50.74 -185.07 12.02
N ALA A 685 -49.84 -184.18 11.59
CA ALA A 685 -49.10 -184.33 10.34
C ALA A 685 -47.95 -185.35 10.43
N ALA A 686 -47.31 -185.47 11.61
CA ALA A 686 -46.22 -186.44 11.84
C ALA A 686 -46.70 -187.91 11.83
N GLU A 687 -47.91 -188.19 12.34
CA GLU A 687 -48.50 -189.54 12.33
C GLU A 687 -48.96 -190.00 10.93
N ARG A 688 -49.38 -189.08 10.07
CA ARG A 688 -49.78 -189.41 8.68
C ARG A 688 -48.61 -189.62 7.73
N LEU A 689 -47.43 -189.05 8.01
CA LEU A 689 -46.22 -189.26 7.21
C LEU A 689 -45.64 -190.68 7.38
N ALA A 690 -45.70 -191.23 8.59
CA ALA A 690 -45.22 -192.59 8.89
C ALA A 690 -46.06 -193.70 8.22
N GLN A 691 -47.37 -193.48 8.00
CA GLN A 691 -48.24 -194.42 7.28
C GLN A 691 -48.06 -194.41 5.76
N ILE A 692 -47.54 -193.31 5.17
CA ILE A 692 -47.30 -193.19 3.72
C ILE A 692 -45.96 -193.81 3.31
N GLU A 693 -44.93 -193.78 4.16
CA GLU A 693 -43.65 -194.46 3.89
C GLU A 693 -43.77 -195.99 3.85
N ALA A 694 -44.67 -196.59 4.64
CA ALA A 694 -44.91 -198.04 4.64
C ALA A 694 -45.58 -198.54 3.34
N LEU A 695 -46.44 -197.73 2.70
CA LEU A 695 -47.12 -198.07 1.44
C LEU A 695 -46.29 -197.75 0.18
N THR A 696 -45.30 -196.86 0.29
CA THR A 696 -44.44 -196.46 -0.84
C THR A 696 -43.35 -197.50 -1.14
N LYS A 697 -42.82 -198.18 -0.11
CA LYS A 697 -41.87 -199.30 -0.30
C LYS A 697 -42.49 -200.53 -0.97
N ALA A 698 -43.79 -200.78 -0.78
CA ALA A 698 -44.50 -201.92 -1.39
C ALA A 698 -44.91 -201.68 -2.86
N LYS A 699 -44.91 -200.42 -3.33
CA LYS A 699 -45.26 -200.05 -4.72
C LYS A 699 -44.05 -200.00 -5.65
N GLN A 700 -42.85 -199.71 -5.13
CA GLN A 700 -41.61 -199.65 -5.90
C GLN A 700 -41.08 -201.02 -6.36
N SER A 701 -41.35 -202.11 -5.63
CA SER A 701 -40.96 -203.47 -6.06
C SER A 701 -41.79 -204.00 -7.23
N LEU A 702 -43.05 -203.56 -7.37
CA LEU A 702 -43.96 -204.01 -8.43
C LEU A 702 -43.74 -203.29 -9.77
N GLU A 703 -43.17 -202.08 -9.74
CA GLU A 703 -42.84 -201.29 -10.95
C GLU A 703 -41.54 -201.74 -11.63
N GLN A 704 -40.57 -202.28 -10.88
CA GLN A 704 -39.34 -202.82 -11.45
C GLN A 704 -39.57 -204.10 -12.29
N GLU A 705 -40.60 -204.89 -11.96
CA GLU A 705 -41.00 -206.10 -12.73
C GLU A 705 -41.78 -205.76 -14.02
N LYS A 706 -42.40 -204.58 -14.09
CA LYS A 706 -43.24 -204.15 -15.23
C LYS A 706 -42.42 -203.52 -16.37
N ALA A 707 -41.27 -202.92 -16.04
CA ALA A 707 -40.34 -202.32 -16.99
C ALA A 707 -39.56 -203.35 -17.84
N ALA A 708 -39.25 -204.54 -17.28
CA ALA A 708 -38.55 -205.60 -18.03
C ALA A 708 -39.43 -206.27 -19.11
N LEU A 709 -40.74 -206.34 -18.90
CA LEU A 709 -41.69 -206.94 -19.85
C LEU A 709 -42.10 -205.99 -20.99
N THR A 710 -41.91 -204.68 -20.83
CA THR A 710 -42.24 -203.68 -21.85
C THR A 710 -41.14 -203.54 -22.90
N GLU A 711 -39.87 -203.78 -22.54
CA GLU A 711 -38.74 -203.80 -23.50
C GLU A 711 -38.78 -205.04 -24.42
N HIS A 712 -39.29 -206.18 -23.93
CA HIS A 712 -39.45 -207.41 -24.72
C HIS A 712 -40.58 -207.34 -25.75
N ARG A 713 -41.60 -206.50 -25.51
CA ARG A 713 -42.72 -206.24 -26.43
C ARG A 713 -42.34 -205.29 -27.57
N ALA A 714 -41.45 -204.34 -27.30
CA ALA A 714 -40.93 -203.40 -28.32
C ALA A 714 -40.05 -204.07 -29.39
N ARG A 715 -39.37 -205.18 -29.06
CA ARG A 715 -38.58 -205.97 -30.03
C ARG A 715 -39.46 -206.74 -31.04
N LEU A 716 -40.60 -207.27 -30.59
CA LEU A 716 -41.55 -208.03 -31.43
C LEU A 716 -42.40 -207.14 -32.35
N GLU A 717 -42.70 -205.90 -31.95
CA GLU A 717 -43.42 -204.93 -32.79
C GLU A 717 -42.55 -204.37 -33.95
N GLY A 718 -41.22 -204.48 -33.87
CA GLY A 718 -40.28 -204.12 -34.94
C GLY A 718 -40.23 -205.13 -36.10
N GLU A 719 -40.36 -206.42 -35.82
CA GLU A 719 -40.38 -207.48 -36.85
C GLU A 719 -41.71 -207.53 -37.62
N VAL A 720 -42.83 -207.21 -36.95
CA VAL A 720 -44.16 -207.15 -37.56
C VAL A 720 -44.28 -205.97 -38.55
N LYS A 721 -43.61 -204.83 -38.29
CA LYS A 721 -43.59 -203.69 -39.22
C LYS A 721 -42.80 -203.95 -40.51
N ALA A 722 -41.74 -204.77 -40.45
CA ALA A 722 -41.00 -205.20 -41.66
C ALA A 722 -41.82 -206.16 -42.53
N GLN A 723 -42.68 -207.00 -41.92
CA GLN A 723 -43.59 -207.89 -42.65
C GLN A 723 -44.77 -207.16 -43.33
N THR A 724 -45.18 -205.99 -42.84
CA THR A 724 -46.26 -205.21 -43.47
C THR A 724 -45.80 -204.49 -44.73
N GLN A 725 -44.57 -203.97 -44.78
CA GLN A 725 -43.98 -203.36 -45.98
C GLN A 725 -43.73 -204.38 -47.10
N ALA A 726 -43.38 -205.63 -46.78
CA ALA A 726 -43.25 -206.70 -47.78
C ALA A 726 -44.61 -207.16 -48.38
N ARG A 727 -45.71 -206.98 -47.63
CA ARG A 727 -47.06 -207.41 -48.03
C ARG A 727 -47.75 -206.40 -48.95
N ASP A 728 -47.47 -205.11 -48.78
CA ASP A 728 -47.98 -204.03 -49.62
C ASP A 728 -47.30 -203.98 -51.02
N ASP A 729 -46.03 -204.37 -51.11
CA ASP A 729 -45.33 -204.56 -52.39
C ASP A 729 -45.84 -205.80 -53.15
N GLN A 730 -46.24 -206.85 -52.43
CA GLN A 730 -46.79 -208.07 -53.02
C GLN A 730 -48.24 -207.87 -53.53
N ALA A 731 -49.00 -206.95 -52.93
CA ALA A 731 -50.35 -206.56 -53.36
C ALA A 731 -50.33 -205.76 -54.68
N ARG A 732 -49.27 -204.98 -54.95
CA ARG A 732 -49.00 -204.33 -56.25
C ARG A 732 -48.70 -205.34 -57.36
N VAL A 733 -47.93 -206.39 -57.06
CA VAL A 733 -47.64 -207.49 -58.00
C VAL A 733 -48.87 -208.36 -58.27
N ALA A 734 -49.78 -208.50 -57.30
CA ALA A 734 -51.06 -209.19 -57.47
C ALA A 734 -52.02 -208.45 -58.42
N THR A 735 -51.98 -207.11 -58.46
CA THR A 735 -52.80 -206.31 -59.38
C THR A 735 -52.25 -206.31 -60.81
N GLU A 736 -50.92 -206.38 -61.01
CA GLU A 736 -50.30 -206.64 -62.32
C GLU A 736 -50.54 -208.07 -62.83
N ARG A 737 -50.53 -209.07 -61.93
CA ARG A 737 -50.90 -210.46 -62.26
C ARG A 737 -52.36 -210.59 -62.67
N GLN A 738 -53.29 -209.83 -62.07
CA GLN A 738 -54.70 -209.82 -62.47
C GLN A 738 -54.89 -209.29 -63.90
N ARG A 739 -54.07 -208.31 -64.30
CA ARG A 739 -54.06 -207.75 -65.66
C ARG A 739 -53.46 -208.74 -66.68
N LEU A 740 -52.32 -209.36 -66.36
CA LEU A 740 -51.67 -210.37 -67.20
C LEU A 740 -52.49 -211.67 -67.32
N LEU A 741 -53.24 -212.06 -66.29
CA LEU A 741 -54.16 -213.21 -66.35
C LEU A 741 -55.33 -212.97 -67.31
N THR A 742 -55.81 -211.73 -67.41
CA THR A 742 -56.89 -211.36 -68.35
C THR A 742 -56.39 -211.36 -69.82
N GLU A 743 -55.12 -211.00 -70.03
CA GLU A 743 -54.46 -210.97 -71.34
C GLU A 743 -54.00 -212.36 -71.80
N LEU A 744 -53.60 -213.25 -70.88
CA LEU A 744 -53.22 -214.64 -71.21
C LEU A 744 -54.43 -215.59 -71.28
N GLN A 745 -55.55 -215.29 -70.61
CA GLN A 745 -56.83 -215.98 -70.84
C GLN A 745 -57.31 -215.84 -72.30
N GLN A 746 -56.99 -214.74 -72.98
CA GLN A 746 -57.18 -214.62 -74.43
C GLN A 746 -56.21 -215.52 -75.22
N GLN A 747 -55.00 -215.76 -74.72
CA GLN A 747 -54.03 -216.69 -75.34
C GLN A 747 -54.36 -218.16 -75.09
N MET A 748 -55.00 -218.51 -73.97
CA MET A 748 -55.56 -219.84 -73.74
C MET A 748 -56.67 -220.16 -74.75
N GLN A 749 -57.59 -219.22 -75.04
CA GLN A 749 -58.61 -219.43 -76.07
C GLN A 749 -58.01 -219.63 -77.48
N ALA A 750 -56.89 -218.96 -77.79
CA ALA A 750 -56.19 -219.16 -79.05
C ALA A 750 -55.43 -220.50 -79.10
N LYS A 751 -54.79 -220.94 -78.02
CA LYS A 751 -54.04 -222.22 -78.00
C LYS A 751 -54.91 -223.46 -77.76
N GLU A 752 -56.07 -223.32 -77.13
CA GLU A 752 -57.10 -224.36 -77.05
C GLU A 752 -57.67 -224.69 -78.44
N SER A 753 -57.66 -223.73 -79.38
CA SER A 753 -57.89 -224.06 -80.79
C SER A 753 -56.79 -225.00 -81.35
N SER A 754 -55.53 -224.84 -80.89
CA SER A 754 -54.40 -225.73 -81.24
C SER A 754 -54.36 -227.05 -80.45
N GLN A 755 -55.04 -227.12 -79.29
CA GLN A 755 -55.28 -228.37 -78.57
C GLN A 755 -55.91 -229.42 -79.50
N SER A 756 -56.78 -229.04 -80.42
CA SER A 756 -57.50 -230.02 -81.23
C SER A 756 -56.63 -230.71 -82.30
N GLU A 757 -55.59 -230.04 -82.80
CA GLU A 757 -54.77 -230.56 -83.91
C GLU A 757 -53.68 -231.56 -83.46
N LEU A 758 -52.95 -231.31 -82.36
CA LEU A 758 -51.86 -232.21 -81.95
C LEU A 758 -52.37 -233.46 -81.20
N SER A 759 -53.51 -233.33 -80.54
CA SER A 759 -54.30 -234.43 -79.96
C SER A 759 -54.67 -235.47 -81.02
N ALA A 760 -54.99 -235.04 -82.25
CA ALA A 760 -55.19 -235.95 -83.38
C ALA A 760 -53.91 -236.72 -83.79
N ARG A 761 -52.71 -236.26 -83.38
CA ARG A 761 -51.41 -236.88 -83.68
C ARG A 761 -50.92 -237.84 -82.60
N GLN A 762 -51.29 -237.59 -81.34
CA GLN A 762 -51.09 -238.54 -80.24
C GLN A 762 -51.84 -239.87 -80.50
N GLN A 763 -52.98 -239.86 -81.19
CA GLN A 763 -53.79 -241.06 -81.40
C GLN A 763 -53.27 -242.01 -82.49
N LEU A 764 -52.55 -241.53 -83.51
CA LEU A 764 -52.08 -242.37 -84.63
C LEU A 764 -50.74 -243.08 -84.36
N MET A 765 -49.88 -242.57 -83.45
CA MET A 765 -48.54 -243.15 -83.23
C MET A 765 -48.51 -244.22 -82.13
N HIS A 766 -49.38 -244.11 -81.12
CA HIS A 766 -49.61 -245.20 -80.17
C HIS A 766 -50.16 -246.47 -80.85
N GLU A 767 -50.89 -246.33 -81.96
CA GLU A 767 -51.37 -247.49 -82.74
C GLU A 767 -50.26 -248.23 -83.50
N GLU A 768 -49.19 -247.57 -83.94
CA GLU A 768 -48.11 -248.23 -84.72
C GLU A 768 -46.96 -248.81 -83.85
N LEU A 769 -46.69 -248.32 -82.63
CA LEU A 769 -45.61 -248.87 -81.78
C LEU A 769 -46.02 -250.08 -80.92
N LEU A 770 -47.30 -250.19 -80.52
CA LEU A 770 -47.84 -251.44 -79.97
C LEU A 770 -47.77 -252.59 -80.99
N ARG A 771 -47.82 -252.27 -82.29
CA ARG A 771 -47.55 -253.24 -83.35
C ARG A 771 -46.09 -253.70 -83.41
N ALA A 772 -45.13 -252.91 -82.90
CA ALA A 772 -43.71 -253.30 -82.84
C ALA A 772 -43.37 -254.12 -81.60
N GLU A 773 -44.04 -253.86 -80.48
CA GLU A 773 -43.93 -254.64 -79.24
C GLU A 773 -44.32 -256.13 -79.47
N ALA A 774 -45.29 -256.38 -80.34
CA ALA A 774 -45.76 -257.72 -80.65
C ALA A 774 -44.82 -258.54 -81.57
N GLN A 775 -43.86 -257.91 -82.27
CA GLN A 775 -43.07 -258.60 -83.30
C GLN A 775 -41.67 -259.05 -82.83
N ILE A 776 -41.11 -258.51 -81.74
CA ILE A 776 -39.78 -258.96 -81.23
C ILE A 776 -39.88 -259.85 -79.99
N ASP A 777 -40.98 -259.83 -79.25
CA ASP A 777 -41.30 -260.95 -78.36
C ASP A 777 -41.55 -262.26 -79.14
N LEU A 778 -41.78 -262.19 -80.45
CA LEU A 778 -41.83 -263.38 -81.32
C LEU A 778 -40.42 -263.92 -81.66
N ILE A 779 -39.36 -263.13 -81.46
CA ILE A 779 -37.96 -263.59 -81.54
C ILE A 779 -37.51 -264.21 -80.19
N LYS A 780 -38.32 -264.07 -79.15
CA LYS A 780 -38.11 -264.60 -77.78
C LYS A 780 -38.09 -266.15 -77.68
N ASP A 781 -38.58 -266.97 -78.63
CA ASP A 781 -38.85 -268.40 -78.35
C ASP A 781 -38.43 -269.53 -79.34
N LEU A 782 -38.25 -269.31 -80.66
CA LEU A 782 -38.16 -270.46 -81.60
C LEU A 782 -36.75 -271.02 -81.88
N LEU A 783 -35.66 -270.32 -81.52
CA LEU A 783 -34.37 -270.59 -82.19
C LEU A 783 -33.08 -270.82 -81.33
N LEU A 784 -33.11 -270.89 -79.99
CA LEU A 784 -32.13 -271.60 -79.13
C LEU A 784 -32.87 -272.22 -77.89
N ARG A 785 -33.31 -273.48 -78.09
CA ARG A 785 -33.88 -274.57 -77.23
C ARG A 785 -33.60 -274.59 -75.70
N GLU A 786 -34.25 -275.38 -74.81
CA GLU A 786 -34.89 -276.72 -74.83
C GLU A 786 -35.76 -276.97 -73.53
N PRO A 787 -36.50 -278.08 -73.40
CA PRO A 787 -37.43 -278.35 -72.29
C PRO A 787 -36.82 -279.13 -71.10
N GLY A 788 -37.22 -278.77 -69.86
CA GLY A 788 -37.24 -279.67 -68.68
C GLY A 788 -37.23 -279.01 -67.27
N LEU A 789 -38.30 -279.30 -66.49
CA LEU A 789 -38.60 -279.12 -65.03
C LEU A 789 -38.64 -277.73 -64.38
#